data_AF-A0A5B0MUM3-F1
#
_entry.id   AF-A0A5B0MUM3-F1
#
_cell.length_a   1.000
_cell.length_b   1.000
_cell.length_c   1.000
_cell.angle_alpha   90.00
_cell.angle_beta   90.00
_cell.angle_gamma   90.00
#
_symmetry.space_group_name_H-M   'P 1'
#
loop_
_entity.id
_entity.type
_entity.pdbx_description
1 polymer ?
#
loop_
_entity_poly.entity_id
_entity_poly.type
_entity_poly.pdbx_seq_one_letter_code
_entity_poly.pdbx_strand_id
1 'polypeptide(L)'
;MRLGLGTGHQLIRQHKLISRLTTTTTTLSLIINPTTTTTTTTTTNYQHPFLINNHPICPIPLRLNNNRSFSMAAQSTTIQPPQPPPQWDHTPEQIITLTKQAIQDSRDLLDTIAATKPDQANFQTVILPLADNDLLTTVAEILTFYQYVSPEEALRTAAVEADKIIQEYDLEVCSRMDVYEALLAAQKNINPDTLDDESKRLIDKLLIERTRNGLHLDQDSRQKFNQLKNRINNLAIDFQKNLNEEQGKIWFTPEELKGVPEDILSGFEKDDQGRLAMTFKTPDYTPVIQYAIVPETRKRASLGYDSRAAINVPILEEIISLRREAATALGKPNWAAHALEIKMAKKTETVFSFLKDLRQKITPVALKERQELLKIKQEEVQNLGLDTDPTKLYVWDYRYYDRLYTERNLDLKAELVKEYFPVSVVVEVILETYQALLSVKFFQVKDAKLWHPNATQWAVWDSEAVADGRAEKGEGFLGYLHLDLEPRPNKYGHAAVWGLVPGYEKKDGTRHYPVAAMVANLAKGTAQKPALLTHDSVVTFFHEMGHVFHQLCSKTKYGRFHGTSVARDFVEAPSQMLENWCWTESQLVKMSQHYLRKDEKLPKELVQKIIASRDVNSGLFNLRQIFFGMYDMYVHTSTDTLDLTRHWCESRDEISLVDSDPAMLSPGQSSFGHIVGVLIFASLLGGHVRECVLGRSDVGQDGGPVPRRDPPAGRGQGRDGQSDQVPWKAAERAGVLETSASESSLSTTTTVRIRYAYIDLSSV
;
A
#
# COMPACT_ATOMS: atom_id res chain seq x y z
N MET A 1 -43.06 -22.26 -36.62
CA MET A 1 -43.39 -23.54 -37.30
C MET A 1 -42.17 -24.03 -38.08
N ARG A 2 -42.25 -25.23 -38.69
CA ARG A 2 -41.13 -26.08 -39.14
C ARG A 2 -40.85 -25.98 -40.66
N LEU A 3 -39.69 -26.53 -41.08
CA LEU A 3 -39.27 -26.92 -42.46
C LEU A 3 -38.86 -25.72 -43.37
N GLY A 4 -37.84 -25.80 -44.25
CA GLY A 4 -37.18 -26.93 -44.94
C GLY A 4 -37.59 -26.93 -46.44
N LEU A 5 -36.77 -27.15 -47.47
CA LEU A 5 -35.43 -27.73 -47.68
C LEU A 5 -34.83 -27.18 -49.01
N GLY A 6 -33.52 -27.37 -49.26
CA GLY A 6 -32.92 -27.14 -50.59
C GLY A 6 -31.44 -27.55 -50.64
N THR A 7 -31.11 -28.60 -51.39
CA THR A 7 -29.80 -29.29 -51.33
C THR A 7 -29.09 -29.46 -52.68
N GLY A 8 -27.76 -29.33 -52.69
CA GLY A 8 -26.84 -30.03 -53.60
C GLY A 8 -25.44 -30.04 -52.95
N HIS A 9 -24.78 -31.17 -52.61
CA HIS A 9 -24.27 -32.29 -53.43
C HIS A 9 -23.22 -31.83 -54.49
N GLN A 10 -21.97 -32.33 -54.56
CA GLN A 10 -21.23 -33.39 -53.83
C GLN A 10 -19.68 -33.21 -53.96
N LEU A 11 -18.90 -33.66 -52.93
CA LEU A 11 -17.76 -34.64 -52.93
C LEU A 11 -16.64 -34.54 -54.03
N ILE A 12 -15.37 -34.99 -53.91
CA ILE A 12 -14.48 -35.67 -52.92
C ILE A 12 -13.03 -35.57 -53.51
N ARG A 13 -11.88 -35.55 -52.80
CA ARG A 13 -11.15 -36.73 -52.22
C ARG A 13 -9.84 -36.30 -51.52
N GLN A 14 -9.34 -37.20 -50.67
CA GLN A 14 -8.12 -37.06 -49.83
C GLN A 14 -6.82 -37.44 -50.57
N HIS A 15 -5.66 -37.14 -49.97
CA HIS A 15 -4.66 -38.19 -49.64
C HIS A 15 -3.68 -37.76 -48.51
N LYS A 16 -3.29 -38.71 -47.66
CA LYS A 16 -2.16 -38.62 -46.70
C LYS A 16 -0.91 -39.31 -47.29
N LEU A 17 0.29 -38.94 -46.85
CA LEU A 17 1.32 -39.90 -46.41
C LEU A 17 2.38 -39.27 -45.48
N ILE A 18 3.29 -40.12 -44.96
CA ILE A 18 4.14 -39.94 -43.77
C ILE A 18 5.61 -40.24 -44.12
N SER A 19 6.58 -39.58 -43.49
CA SER A 19 7.85 -40.22 -43.08
C SER A 19 8.52 -39.52 -41.89
N ARG A 20 9.31 -40.29 -41.11
CA ARG A 20 10.22 -39.91 -40.02
C ARG A 20 11.60 -40.51 -40.31
N LEU A 21 12.67 -39.98 -39.69
CA LEU A 21 13.92 -40.61 -39.17
C LEU A 21 14.81 -39.42 -38.67
N THR A 22 15.26 -39.23 -37.41
CA THR A 22 16.29 -39.92 -36.58
C THR A 22 17.71 -39.92 -37.21
N THR A 23 18.85 -39.64 -36.55
CA THR A 23 19.21 -39.65 -35.09
C THR A 23 20.61 -39.02 -34.78
N THR A 24 20.87 -38.68 -33.49
CA THR A 24 22.16 -38.68 -32.71
C THR A 24 23.39 -37.76 -32.98
N THR A 25 23.77 -36.95 -31.96
CA THR A 25 25.05 -36.89 -31.15
C THR A 25 26.43 -36.74 -31.86
N THR A 26 27.51 -36.03 -31.40
CA THR A 26 28.13 -35.81 -30.06
C THR A 26 29.14 -34.61 -30.03
N THR A 27 29.62 -34.21 -28.83
CA THR A 27 30.55 -33.12 -28.40
C THR A 27 31.95 -32.96 -29.04
N LEU A 28 32.54 -31.73 -29.05
CA LEU A 28 33.74 -31.35 -28.24
C LEU A 28 34.06 -29.82 -28.23
N SER A 29 35.08 -29.38 -27.48
CA SER A 29 35.39 -27.99 -27.06
C SER A 29 36.74 -27.41 -27.59
N LEU A 30 37.12 -26.19 -27.12
CA LEU A 30 38.39 -25.43 -27.29
C LEU A 30 38.60 -24.60 -28.59
N ILE A 31 39.40 -23.52 -28.66
CA ILE A 31 39.73 -22.39 -27.73
C ILE A 31 40.57 -21.31 -28.51
N ILE A 32 40.48 -20.02 -28.12
CA ILE A 32 41.41 -18.88 -28.43
C ILE A 32 41.46 -18.20 -29.84
N ASN A 33 41.58 -16.86 -29.77
CA ASN A 33 41.80 -15.76 -30.76
C ASN A 33 43.21 -15.77 -31.43
N PRO A 34 43.69 -14.80 -32.28
CA PRO A 34 43.15 -13.44 -32.62
C PRO A 34 43.23 -12.96 -34.11
N THR A 35 42.72 -11.74 -34.39
CA THR A 35 43.18 -10.72 -35.40
C THR A 35 43.37 -11.15 -36.88
N THR A 36 42.70 -10.57 -37.91
CA THR A 36 42.74 -9.14 -38.32
C THR A 36 41.61 -8.76 -39.30
N THR A 37 41.18 -7.50 -39.20
CA THR A 37 40.49 -6.62 -40.18
C THR A 37 40.34 -7.04 -41.66
N THR A 38 39.09 -7.02 -42.15
CA THR A 38 38.73 -6.22 -43.35
C THR A 38 37.30 -5.68 -43.21
N THR A 39 37.04 -4.51 -43.79
CA THR A 39 35.87 -3.65 -43.48
C THR A 39 34.75 -3.76 -44.51
N THR A 40 33.51 -3.94 -44.06
CA THR A 40 32.33 -3.49 -44.82
C THR A 40 31.25 -2.96 -43.87
N THR A 41 30.70 -1.80 -44.20
CA THR A 41 29.89 -0.96 -43.31
C THR A 41 28.41 -1.34 -43.23
N THR A 42 27.90 -1.45 -42.00
CA THR A 42 26.49 -1.20 -41.68
C THR A 42 26.42 -0.43 -40.36
N THR A 43 25.84 0.76 -40.38
CA THR A 43 25.83 1.71 -39.26
C THR A 43 24.72 1.42 -38.26
N THR A 44 25.09 1.14 -37.01
CA THR A 44 24.32 1.51 -35.82
C THR A 44 25.22 2.33 -34.91
N ASN A 45 24.74 3.48 -34.44
CA ASN A 45 25.44 4.26 -33.42
C ASN A 45 24.45 4.99 -32.53
N TYR A 46 24.51 4.67 -31.24
CA TYR A 46 24.22 5.64 -30.20
C TYR A 46 25.29 6.75 -30.24
N GLN A 47 24.88 8.01 -30.14
CA GLN A 47 25.31 8.98 -29.11
C GLN A 47 25.11 10.44 -29.57
N HIS A 48 24.97 11.31 -28.58
CA HIS A 48 24.81 12.77 -28.69
C HIS A 48 25.91 13.44 -29.52
N PRO A 49 25.61 14.65 -30.02
CA PRO A 49 26.52 15.76 -29.75
C PRO A 49 25.80 17.06 -29.37
N PHE A 50 26.43 17.87 -28.52
CA PHE A 50 26.90 19.21 -28.91
C PHE A 50 28.06 19.67 -28.00
N LEU A 51 29.12 20.18 -28.63
CA LEU A 51 30.32 20.83 -28.06
C LEU A 51 30.40 22.24 -28.71
N ILE A 52 31.20 23.24 -28.29
CA ILE A 52 32.67 23.27 -28.20
C ILE A 52 33.17 24.45 -27.30
N ASN A 53 34.15 24.14 -26.45
CA ASN A 53 35.31 24.87 -25.87
C ASN A 53 35.45 26.41 -25.86
N ASN A 54 35.89 26.96 -24.71
CA ASN A 54 37.30 27.38 -24.50
C ASN A 54 37.62 27.73 -23.01
N HIS A 55 38.89 27.53 -22.61
CA HIS A 55 39.48 27.84 -21.28
C HIS A 55 40.32 29.15 -21.33
N PRO A 56 40.87 29.68 -20.21
CA PRO A 56 40.49 29.58 -18.78
C PRO A 56 40.35 30.98 -18.11
N ILE A 57 39.86 31.04 -16.85
CA ILE A 57 40.31 31.92 -15.74
C ILE A 57 39.39 31.66 -14.52
N CYS A 58 39.95 31.64 -13.31
CA CYS A 58 39.19 31.49 -12.06
C CYS A 58 38.46 32.80 -11.72
N PRO A 59 37.19 32.72 -11.27
CA PRO A 59 36.95 33.19 -9.89
C PRO A 59 35.99 32.30 -9.08
N ILE A 60 36.07 32.48 -7.77
CA ILE A 60 35.28 31.82 -6.71
C ILE A 60 33.76 32.12 -6.87
N PRO A 61 32.88 31.10 -6.89
CA PRO A 61 31.46 31.26 -6.57
C PRO A 61 31.23 31.05 -5.07
N LEU A 62 30.55 31.97 -4.41
CA LEU A 62 30.16 31.83 -3.01
C LEU A 62 29.27 30.60 -2.80
N ARG A 63 29.60 29.76 -1.80
CA ARG A 63 28.66 28.77 -1.26
C ARG A 63 27.51 29.50 -0.54
N LEU A 64 26.37 29.60 -1.21
CA LEU A 64 25.10 29.85 -0.51
C LEU A 64 24.62 28.53 0.11
N ASN A 65 24.97 28.31 1.37
CA ASN A 65 24.42 27.24 2.18
C ASN A 65 22.90 27.43 2.34
N ASN A 66 22.10 26.66 1.62
CA ASN A 66 20.66 26.52 1.84
C ASN A 66 20.29 25.22 2.58
N ASN A 67 21.22 24.69 3.39
CA ASN A 67 20.93 23.63 4.35
C ASN A 67 20.07 24.18 5.49
N ARG A 68 18.76 24.22 5.30
CA ARG A 68 17.79 24.27 6.41
C ARG A 68 17.34 22.86 6.73
N SER A 69 18.09 22.20 7.61
CA SER A 69 17.59 21.04 8.35
C SER A 69 16.29 21.40 9.08
N PHE A 70 15.36 20.45 9.18
CA PHE A 70 14.10 20.63 9.91
C PHE A 70 14.38 21.09 11.35
N SER A 71 13.81 22.23 11.74
CA SER A 71 14.20 22.97 12.94
C SER A 71 13.32 22.67 14.15
N MET A 72 13.06 21.39 14.43
CA MET A 72 12.94 21.03 15.85
C MET A 72 14.22 21.51 16.56
N ALA A 73 14.11 21.88 17.83
CA ALA A 73 15.28 22.02 18.69
C ALA A 73 15.93 20.64 18.84
N ALA A 74 16.79 20.27 17.87
CA ALA A 74 17.34 18.94 17.73
C ALA A 74 18.16 18.59 18.97
N GLN A 75 17.55 17.82 19.88
CA GLN A 75 18.23 17.29 21.04
C GLN A 75 19.34 16.38 20.52
N SER A 76 20.58 16.83 20.70
CA SER A 76 21.76 16.07 20.32
C SER A 76 21.78 14.79 21.14
N THR A 77 21.98 13.64 20.50
CA THR A 77 22.15 12.36 21.21
C THR A 77 23.38 12.39 22.12
N THR A 78 23.19 12.71 23.40
CA THR A 78 24.05 12.23 24.49
C THR A 78 23.76 10.77 24.82
N ILE A 79 22.51 10.35 24.61
CA ILE A 79 22.02 8.98 24.77
C ILE A 79 22.51 8.13 23.59
N GLN A 80 23.25 7.04 23.88
CA GLN A 80 23.67 6.08 22.85
C GLN A 80 22.62 4.96 22.68
N PRO A 81 22.15 4.69 21.46
CA PRO A 81 21.31 3.53 21.19
C PRO A 81 22.01 2.20 21.47
N PRO A 82 21.29 1.16 21.97
CA PRO A 82 21.85 -0.16 22.27
C PRO A 82 22.22 -0.98 21.02
N GLN A 83 21.81 -0.54 19.83
CA GLN A 83 22.09 -1.15 18.54
C GLN A 83 22.57 -0.05 17.59
N PRO A 84 23.66 -0.24 16.81
CA PRO A 84 24.09 0.74 15.81
C PRO A 84 23.07 0.85 14.66
N PRO A 85 23.00 2.00 13.97
CA PRO A 85 22.17 2.13 12.78
C PRO A 85 22.75 1.33 11.59
N PRO A 86 21.94 0.96 10.59
CA PRO A 86 22.45 0.40 9.33
C PRO A 86 23.44 1.32 8.63
N GLN A 87 24.37 0.71 7.89
CA GLN A 87 25.34 1.40 7.04
C GLN A 87 24.81 1.51 5.61
N TRP A 88 25.21 2.57 4.90
CA TRP A 88 24.73 2.92 3.56
C TRP A 88 25.88 3.26 2.59
N ASP A 89 27.02 2.60 2.77
CA ASP A 89 28.26 2.78 2.00
C ASP A 89 28.62 1.56 1.12
N HIS A 90 27.67 0.66 0.90
CA HIS A 90 27.78 -0.50 0.01
C HIS A 90 28.14 -0.08 -1.44
N THR A 91 29.08 -0.79 -2.07
CA THR A 91 29.30 -0.70 -3.54
C THR A 91 28.33 -1.60 -4.32
N PRO A 92 28.15 -1.38 -5.65
CA PRO A 92 27.33 -2.25 -6.50
C PRO A 92 27.74 -3.74 -6.43
N GLU A 93 29.04 -4.03 -6.33
CA GLU A 93 29.57 -5.39 -6.24
C GLU A 93 29.29 -6.01 -4.86
N GLN A 94 29.36 -5.19 -3.79
CA GLN A 94 29.04 -5.64 -2.43
C GLN A 94 27.56 -6.00 -2.30
N ILE A 95 26.65 -5.25 -2.92
CA ILE A 95 25.21 -5.58 -2.96
C ILE A 95 25.01 -7.02 -3.47
N ILE A 96 25.52 -7.33 -4.67
CA ILE A 96 25.37 -8.67 -5.27
C ILE A 96 26.07 -9.76 -4.44
N THR A 97 27.23 -9.46 -3.86
CA THR A 97 28.03 -10.43 -3.08
C THR A 97 27.34 -10.77 -1.76
N LEU A 98 26.87 -9.77 -1.02
CA LEU A 98 26.18 -9.93 0.26
C LEU A 98 24.82 -10.62 0.10
N THR A 99 24.06 -10.28 -0.95
CA THR A 99 22.82 -11.01 -1.29
C THR A 99 23.09 -12.50 -1.54
N LYS A 100 24.12 -12.84 -2.33
CA LYS A 100 24.47 -14.25 -2.59
C LYS A 100 24.96 -14.98 -1.34
N GLN A 101 25.69 -14.31 -0.46
CA GLN A 101 26.12 -14.90 0.82
C GLN A 101 24.92 -15.19 1.72
N ALA A 102 24.03 -14.21 1.94
CA ALA A 102 22.84 -14.39 2.77
C ALA A 102 21.91 -15.50 2.26
N ILE A 103 21.79 -15.64 0.93
CA ILE A 103 21.07 -16.76 0.31
C ILE A 103 21.77 -18.10 0.57
N GLN A 104 23.11 -18.17 0.51
CA GLN A 104 23.83 -19.40 0.81
C GLN A 104 23.71 -19.79 2.28
N ASP A 105 23.85 -18.84 3.21
CA ASP A 105 23.67 -19.07 4.64
C ASP A 105 22.25 -19.61 4.94
N SER A 106 21.24 -19.05 4.27
CA SER A 106 19.85 -19.50 4.32
C SER A 106 19.65 -20.90 3.71
N ARG A 107 20.34 -21.25 2.60
CA ARG A 107 20.33 -22.61 2.05
C ARG A 107 20.92 -23.63 3.01
N ASP A 108 22.11 -23.34 3.55
CA ASP A 108 22.81 -24.24 4.48
C ASP A 108 21.99 -24.51 5.76
N LEU A 109 21.26 -23.49 6.24
CA LEU A 109 20.31 -23.62 7.34
C LEU A 109 19.11 -24.51 6.97
N LEU A 110 18.48 -24.29 5.80
CA LEU A 110 17.36 -25.11 5.33
C LEU A 110 17.78 -26.58 5.06
N ASP A 111 18.99 -26.81 4.57
CA ASP A 111 19.55 -28.15 4.36
C ASP A 111 19.81 -28.86 5.70
N THR A 112 20.27 -28.12 6.72
CA THR A 112 20.40 -28.62 8.10
C THR A 112 19.04 -29.00 8.70
N ILE A 113 18.01 -28.19 8.46
CA ILE A 113 16.63 -28.47 8.89
C ILE A 113 16.08 -29.71 8.17
N ALA A 114 16.26 -29.79 6.85
CA ALA A 114 15.84 -30.94 6.04
C ALA A 114 16.55 -32.25 6.43
N ALA A 115 17.80 -32.19 6.89
CA ALA A 115 18.55 -33.35 7.39
C ALA A 115 18.14 -33.80 8.82
N THR A 116 17.25 -33.07 9.50
CA THR A 116 16.79 -33.42 10.85
C THR A 116 15.93 -34.68 10.82
N LYS A 117 16.29 -35.68 11.62
CA LYS A 117 15.55 -36.95 11.68
C LYS A 117 14.13 -36.76 12.20
N PRO A 118 13.11 -37.49 11.71
CA PRO A 118 11.72 -37.29 12.12
C PRO A 118 11.41 -37.48 13.61
N ASP A 119 12.23 -38.25 14.35
CA ASP A 119 12.15 -38.42 15.81
C ASP A 119 12.85 -37.30 16.60
N GLN A 120 13.68 -36.50 15.93
CA GLN A 120 14.44 -35.39 16.49
C GLN A 120 13.89 -34.01 16.08
N ALA A 121 13.01 -33.97 15.07
CA ALA A 121 12.30 -32.77 14.65
C ALA A 121 11.40 -32.24 15.78
N ASN A 122 11.60 -31.00 16.21
CA ASN A 122 10.86 -30.35 17.29
C ASN A 122 10.93 -28.82 17.15
N PHE A 123 10.48 -28.08 18.17
CA PHE A 123 10.46 -26.62 18.11
C PHE A 123 11.87 -26.01 17.97
N GLN A 124 12.85 -26.50 18.73
CA GLN A 124 14.21 -25.97 18.74
C GLN A 124 15.06 -26.44 17.54
N THR A 125 14.76 -27.60 16.95
CA THR A 125 15.51 -28.15 15.81
C THR A 125 14.96 -27.75 14.44
N VAL A 126 13.68 -27.37 14.35
CA VAL A 126 13.02 -27.02 13.08
C VAL A 126 12.32 -25.66 13.13
N ILE A 127 11.40 -25.44 14.08
CA ILE A 127 10.52 -24.26 14.07
C ILE A 127 11.28 -22.96 14.33
N LEU A 128 12.11 -22.95 15.38
CA LEU A 128 12.91 -21.80 15.77
C LEU A 128 13.99 -21.49 14.71
N PRO A 129 14.76 -22.46 14.18
CA PRO A 129 15.63 -22.23 13.03
C PRO A 129 14.93 -21.65 11.80
N LEU A 130 13.71 -22.07 11.48
CA LEU A 130 12.92 -21.48 10.38
C LEU A 130 12.52 -20.02 10.65
N ALA A 131 12.34 -19.64 11.91
CA ALA A 131 12.06 -18.25 12.29
C ALA A 131 13.33 -17.39 12.41
N ASP A 132 14.44 -17.98 12.87
CA ASP A 132 15.75 -17.32 12.98
C ASP A 132 16.37 -16.97 11.61
N ASN A 133 15.80 -17.47 10.51
CA ASN A 133 16.23 -17.17 9.14
C ASN A 133 15.91 -15.72 8.69
N ASP A 134 15.45 -14.86 9.61
CA ASP A 134 15.25 -13.42 9.44
C ASP A 134 16.53 -12.65 9.00
N LEU A 135 17.73 -13.29 9.04
CA LEU A 135 18.98 -12.71 8.56
C LEU A 135 18.91 -12.36 7.06
N LEU A 136 18.36 -13.26 6.23
CA LEU A 136 18.21 -13.00 4.80
C LEU A 136 17.30 -11.79 4.57
N THR A 137 16.15 -11.71 5.25
CA THR A 137 15.23 -10.57 5.15
C THR A 137 15.91 -9.26 5.59
N THR A 138 16.66 -9.29 6.70
CA THR A 138 17.35 -8.10 7.24
C THR A 138 18.43 -7.58 6.29
N VAL A 139 19.16 -8.47 5.62
CA VAL A 139 20.18 -8.09 4.63
C VAL A 139 19.53 -7.69 3.29
N ALA A 140 18.53 -8.45 2.84
CA ALA A 140 17.82 -8.23 1.58
C ALA A 140 17.22 -6.82 1.52
N GLU A 141 16.38 -6.44 2.49
CA GLU A 141 15.66 -5.16 2.46
C GLU A 141 16.59 -3.96 2.42
N ILE A 142 17.72 -3.97 3.15
CA ILE A 142 18.71 -2.88 3.09
C ILE A 142 19.35 -2.79 1.69
N LEU A 143 19.73 -3.92 1.10
CA LEU A 143 20.45 -3.95 -0.17
C LEU A 143 19.54 -3.68 -1.38
N THR A 144 18.30 -4.17 -1.36
CA THR A 144 17.32 -3.92 -2.44
C THR A 144 16.73 -2.51 -2.36
N PHE A 145 16.64 -1.90 -1.17
CA PHE A 145 16.04 -0.57 -0.99
C PHE A 145 16.72 0.54 -1.81
N TYR A 146 18.02 0.41 -2.12
CA TYR A 146 18.73 1.36 -2.99
C TYR A 146 18.04 1.58 -4.35
N GLN A 147 17.30 0.59 -4.88
CA GLN A 147 16.55 0.72 -6.14
C GLN A 147 15.52 1.87 -6.09
N TYR A 148 14.96 2.16 -4.91
CA TYR A 148 13.90 3.16 -4.71
C TYR A 148 14.43 4.56 -4.40
N VAL A 149 15.68 4.69 -3.95
CA VAL A 149 16.19 5.94 -3.36
C VAL A 149 17.57 6.39 -3.84
N SER A 150 18.40 5.50 -4.38
CA SER A 150 19.79 5.87 -4.72
C SER A 150 19.84 6.85 -5.90
N PRO A 151 20.57 7.97 -5.79
CA PRO A 151 20.82 8.83 -6.95
C PRO A 151 21.72 8.14 -7.99
N GLU A 152 22.55 7.18 -7.57
CA GLU A 152 23.50 6.48 -8.43
C GLU A 152 22.86 5.32 -9.18
N GLU A 153 23.01 5.31 -10.51
CA GLU A 153 22.44 4.28 -11.38
C GLU A 153 23.02 2.90 -11.12
N ALA A 154 24.34 2.79 -10.93
CA ALA A 154 25.01 1.52 -10.67
C ALA A 154 24.48 0.82 -9.40
N LEU A 155 24.21 1.58 -8.33
CA LEU A 155 23.60 1.06 -7.10
C LEU A 155 22.16 0.63 -7.32
N ARG A 156 21.35 1.41 -8.06
CA ARG A 156 19.97 0.99 -8.39
C ARG A 156 19.95 -0.30 -9.21
N THR A 157 20.79 -0.40 -10.24
CA THR A 157 20.86 -1.59 -11.10
C THR A 157 21.34 -2.83 -10.33
N ALA A 158 22.33 -2.69 -9.45
CA ALA A 158 22.74 -3.79 -8.57
C ALA A 158 21.64 -4.21 -7.59
N ALA A 159 20.90 -3.26 -7.03
CA ALA A 159 19.79 -3.53 -6.13
C ALA A 159 18.61 -4.25 -6.82
N VAL A 160 18.30 -3.89 -8.08
CA VAL A 160 17.28 -4.59 -8.91
C VAL A 160 17.72 -6.01 -9.25
N GLU A 161 18.99 -6.24 -9.59
CA GLU A 161 19.48 -7.60 -9.86
C GLU A 161 19.57 -8.43 -8.56
N ALA A 162 19.90 -7.82 -7.42
CA ALA A 162 19.82 -8.48 -6.11
C ALA A 162 18.39 -8.91 -5.77
N ASP A 163 17.41 -8.02 -5.94
CA ASP A 163 15.98 -8.31 -5.75
C ASP A 163 15.52 -9.49 -6.64
N LYS A 164 15.90 -9.48 -7.93
CA LYS A 164 15.66 -10.62 -8.82
C LYS A 164 16.27 -11.94 -8.33
N ILE A 165 17.51 -11.93 -7.85
CA ILE A 165 18.18 -13.12 -7.29
C ILE A 165 17.46 -13.62 -6.01
N ILE A 166 16.94 -12.71 -5.19
CA ILE A 166 16.14 -13.04 -3.99
C ILE A 166 14.79 -13.65 -4.41
N GLN A 167 14.09 -13.09 -5.39
CA GLN A 167 12.84 -13.63 -5.91
C GLN A 167 13.00 -15.03 -6.53
N GLU A 168 14.10 -15.28 -7.24
CA GLU A 168 14.46 -16.63 -7.72
C GLU A 168 14.67 -17.62 -6.56
N TYR A 169 15.28 -17.16 -5.46
CA TYR A 169 15.48 -17.96 -4.25
C TYR A 169 14.19 -18.21 -3.45
N ASP A 170 13.30 -17.24 -3.32
CA ASP A 170 12.02 -17.42 -2.62
C ASP A 170 11.15 -18.50 -3.30
N LEU A 171 11.21 -18.59 -4.63
CA LEU A 171 10.56 -19.65 -5.39
C LEU A 171 11.17 -21.03 -5.10
N GLU A 172 12.49 -21.13 -4.96
CA GLU A 172 13.20 -22.34 -4.51
C GLU A 172 12.72 -22.76 -3.12
N VAL A 173 12.81 -21.86 -2.12
CA VAL A 173 12.45 -22.12 -0.72
C VAL A 173 10.99 -22.55 -0.58
N CYS A 174 10.06 -21.88 -1.28
CA CYS A 174 8.64 -22.23 -1.28
C CYS A 174 8.36 -23.64 -1.83
N SER A 175 9.28 -24.22 -2.61
CA SER A 175 9.14 -25.54 -3.23
C SER A 175 9.78 -26.70 -2.42
N ARG A 176 10.60 -26.39 -1.41
CA ARG A 176 11.32 -27.35 -0.56
C ARG A 176 10.36 -28.30 0.19
N MET A 177 10.18 -29.51 -0.34
CA MET A 177 9.32 -30.56 0.25
C MET A 177 9.96 -31.16 1.51
N ASP A 178 11.26 -31.41 1.47
CA ASP A 178 12.08 -31.89 2.58
C ASP A 178 11.97 -31.02 3.84
N VAL A 179 12.01 -29.69 3.69
CA VAL A 179 11.76 -28.74 4.79
C VAL A 179 10.31 -28.83 5.30
N TYR A 180 9.33 -29.09 4.42
CA TYR A 180 7.94 -29.29 4.82
C TYR A 180 7.71 -30.62 5.55
N GLU A 181 8.39 -31.70 5.15
CA GLU A 181 8.39 -32.98 5.86
C GLU A 181 9.00 -32.85 7.26
N ALA A 182 10.12 -32.13 7.40
CA ALA A 182 10.71 -31.80 8.71
C ALA A 182 9.75 -30.95 9.58
N LEU A 183 9.06 -29.98 8.99
CA LEU A 183 8.05 -29.15 9.66
C LEU A 183 6.84 -29.97 10.15
N LEU A 184 6.34 -30.93 9.36
CA LEU A 184 5.27 -31.84 9.77
C LEU A 184 5.71 -32.79 10.89
N ALA A 185 6.94 -33.32 10.81
CA ALA A 185 7.52 -34.13 11.88
C ALA A 185 7.65 -33.34 13.19
N ALA A 186 8.14 -32.08 13.11
CA ALA A 186 8.23 -31.19 14.24
C ALA A 186 6.85 -30.90 14.86
N GLN A 187 5.83 -30.56 14.04
CA GLN A 187 4.47 -30.32 14.53
C GLN A 187 3.93 -31.51 15.33
N LYS A 188 4.18 -32.75 14.89
CA LYS A 188 3.73 -33.97 15.56
C LYS A 188 4.41 -34.22 16.91
N ASN A 189 5.68 -33.82 17.04
CA ASN A 189 6.49 -34.09 18.24
C ASN A 189 6.41 -32.96 19.29
N ILE A 190 5.86 -31.81 18.93
CA ILE A 190 5.65 -30.67 19.82
C ILE A 190 4.36 -30.87 20.63
N ASN A 191 4.44 -30.63 21.95
CA ASN A 191 3.24 -30.43 22.76
C ASN A 191 2.83 -28.93 22.70
N PRO A 192 1.66 -28.57 22.13
CA PRO A 192 1.25 -27.17 22.04
C PRO A 192 1.09 -26.48 23.39
N ASP A 193 0.77 -27.22 24.46
CA ASP A 193 0.58 -26.67 25.80
C ASP A 193 1.88 -26.15 26.44
N THR A 194 3.05 -26.50 25.89
CA THR A 194 4.35 -26.00 26.35
C THR A 194 4.80 -24.71 25.66
N LEU A 195 4.01 -24.19 24.72
CA LEU A 195 4.34 -23.00 23.92
C LEU A 195 3.52 -21.77 24.31
N ASP A 196 4.13 -20.59 24.18
CA ASP A 196 3.40 -19.32 24.15
C ASP A 196 2.61 -19.16 22.83
N ASP A 197 1.67 -18.22 22.82
CA ASP A 197 0.72 -18.07 21.71
C ASP A 197 1.35 -17.52 20.42
N GLU A 198 2.45 -16.75 20.51
CA GLU A 198 3.20 -16.33 19.33
C GLU A 198 3.94 -17.51 18.69
N SER A 199 4.47 -18.42 19.52
CA SER A 199 5.13 -19.66 19.10
C SER A 199 4.15 -20.68 18.51
N LYS A 200 2.91 -20.77 19.01
CA LYS A 200 1.84 -21.56 18.36
C LYS A 200 1.50 -20.99 16.98
N ARG A 201 1.27 -19.67 16.91
CA ARG A 201 0.99 -18.93 15.67
C ARG A 201 2.11 -19.08 14.64
N LEU A 202 3.37 -19.14 15.07
CA LEU A 202 4.53 -19.38 14.20
C LEU A 202 4.41 -20.71 13.45
N ILE A 203 4.08 -21.80 14.15
CA ILE A 203 3.88 -23.13 13.55
C ILE A 203 2.74 -23.09 12.52
N ASP A 204 1.58 -22.57 12.91
CA ASP A 204 0.42 -22.44 12.01
C ASP A 204 0.75 -21.64 10.74
N LYS A 205 1.56 -20.58 10.88
CA LYS A 205 1.95 -19.72 9.75
C LYS A 205 2.94 -20.39 8.82
N LEU A 206 3.98 -21.05 9.34
CA LEU A 206 4.91 -21.84 8.51
C LEU A 206 4.16 -22.94 7.75
N LEU A 207 3.23 -23.64 8.40
CA LEU A 207 2.44 -24.69 7.78
C LEU A 207 1.50 -24.13 6.70
N ILE A 208 0.74 -23.06 6.99
CA ILE A 208 -0.23 -22.54 6.03
C ILE A 208 0.46 -21.99 4.77
N GLU A 209 1.67 -21.42 4.88
CA GLU A 209 2.46 -20.99 3.73
C GLU A 209 2.88 -22.17 2.84
N ARG A 210 3.24 -23.32 3.41
CA ARG A 210 3.57 -24.53 2.65
C ARG A 210 2.34 -25.20 2.04
N THR A 211 1.23 -25.30 2.77
CA THR A 211 -0.02 -25.90 2.22
C THR A 211 -0.60 -25.04 1.09
N ARG A 212 -0.58 -23.71 1.21
CA ARG A 212 -0.99 -22.76 0.16
C ARG A 212 -0.13 -22.81 -1.10
N ASN A 213 1.14 -23.19 -0.97
CA ASN A 213 2.04 -23.47 -2.08
C ASN A 213 1.90 -24.91 -2.64
N GLY A 214 0.89 -25.67 -2.21
CA GLY A 214 0.60 -27.00 -2.74
C GLY A 214 1.55 -28.11 -2.28
N LEU A 215 2.39 -27.89 -1.26
CA LEU A 215 3.31 -28.93 -0.77
C LEU A 215 2.58 -30.10 -0.08
N HIS A 216 1.33 -29.91 0.35
CA HIS A 216 0.48 -30.98 0.88
C HIS A 216 -0.13 -31.89 -0.20
N LEU A 217 -0.02 -31.53 -1.48
CA LEU A 217 -0.55 -32.31 -2.60
C LEU A 217 0.40 -33.46 -2.96
N ASP A 218 -0.15 -34.52 -3.52
CA ASP A 218 0.64 -35.57 -4.17
C ASP A 218 1.49 -35.01 -5.32
N GLN A 219 2.48 -35.77 -5.79
CA GLN A 219 3.46 -35.30 -6.77
C GLN A 219 2.83 -34.82 -8.08
N ASP A 220 1.83 -35.53 -8.61
CA ASP A 220 1.20 -35.20 -9.89
C ASP A 220 0.31 -33.96 -9.76
N SER A 221 -0.48 -33.89 -8.68
CA SER A 221 -1.32 -32.72 -8.38
C SER A 221 -0.47 -31.47 -8.09
N ARG A 222 0.66 -31.63 -7.37
CA ARG A 222 1.62 -30.54 -7.12
C ARG A 222 2.29 -30.06 -8.39
N GLN A 223 2.66 -30.96 -9.31
CA GLN A 223 3.24 -30.58 -10.60
C GLN A 223 2.24 -29.77 -11.45
N LYS A 224 0.97 -30.19 -11.51
CA LYS A 224 -0.10 -29.45 -12.19
C LYS A 224 -0.34 -28.08 -11.56
N PHE A 225 -0.44 -28.02 -10.23
CA PHE A 225 -0.58 -26.76 -9.50
C PHE A 225 0.58 -25.79 -9.77
N ASN A 226 1.81 -26.28 -9.80
CA ASN A 226 2.99 -25.46 -10.12
C ASN A 226 2.96 -24.93 -11.58
N GLN A 227 2.48 -25.71 -12.54
CA GLN A 227 2.28 -25.24 -13.91
C GLN A 227 1.25 -24.10 -13.99
N LEU A 228 0.12 -24.24 -13.30
CA LEU A 228 -0.90 -23.20 -13.20
C LEU A 228 -0.34 -21.93 -12.53
N LYS A 229 0.32 -22.07 -11.37
CA LYS A 229 0.94 -20.96 -10.62
C LYS A 229 1.96 -20.20 -11.48
N ASN A 230 2.84 -20.91 -12.19
CA ASN A 230 3.85 -20.28 -13.05
C ASN A 230 3.21 -19.52 -14.23
N ARG A 231 2.14 -20.06 -14.85
CA ARG A 231 1.43 -19.36 -15.92
C ARG A 231 0.70 -18.11 -15.38
N ILE A 232 0.03 -18.20 -14.24
CA ILE A 232 -0.60 -17.05 -13.56
C ILE A 232 0.42 -15.95 -13.27
N ASN A 233 1.59 -16.30 -12.72
CA ASN A 233 2.64 -15.35 -12.39
C ASN A 233 3.18 -14.64 -13.65
N ASN A 234 3.48 -15.39 -14.72
CA ASN A 234 3.96 -14.80 -15.97
C ASN A 234 2.91 -13.84 -16.57
N LEU A 235 1.63 -14.24 -16.60
CA LEU A 235 0.56 -13.38 -17.08
C LEU A 235 0.37 -12.12 -16.20
N ALA A 236 0.55 -12.21 -14.89
CA ALA A 236 0.48 -11.06 -13.99
C ALA A 236 1.66 -10.09 -14.21
N ILE A 237 2.85 -10.61 -14.52
CA ILE A 237 4.01 -9.81 -14.95
C ILE A 237 3.71 -9.10 -16.27
N ASP A 238 3.21 -9.82 -17.28
CA ASP A 238 2.81 -9.24 -18.58
C ASP A 238 1.73 -8.16 -18.40
N PHE A 239 0.71 -8.41 -17.57
CA PHE A 239 -0.34 -7.46 -17.23
C PHE A 239 0.21 -6.16 -16.65
N GLN A 240 1.11 -6.25 -15.65
CA GLN A 240 1.70 -5.09 -15.01
C GLN A 240 2.72 -4.38 -15.91
N LYS A 241 3.47 -5.12 -16.72
CA LYS A 241 4.39 -4.58 -17.73
C LYS A 241 3.63 -3.71 -18.73
N ASN A 242 2.54 -4.24 -19.31
CA ASN A 242 1.68 -3.51 -20.25
C ASN A 242 1.10 -2.22 -19.66
N LEU A 243 0.88 -2.15 -18.33
CA LEU A 243 0.46 -0.92 -17.65
C LEU A 243 1.59 0.10 -17.44
N ASN A 244 2.78 -0.39 -17.10
CA ASN A 244 3.94 0.45 -16.82
C ASN A 244 4.52 1.06 -18.10
N GLU A 245 4.64 0.24 -19.15
CA GLU A 245 5.19 0.60 -20.47
C GLU A 245 4.17 1.33 -21.37
N GLU A 246 2.95 1.55 -20.90
CA GLU A 246 1.89 2.31 -21.57
C GLU A 246 2.34 3.77 -21.84
N GLN A 247 2.28 4.24 -23.09
CA GLN A 247 2.72 5.61 -23.51
C GLN A 247 1.67 6.33 -24.38
N GLY A 248 0.40 5.94 -24.27
CA GLY A 248 -0.72 6.53 -24.98
C GLY A 248 -0.95 7.99 -24.58
N LYS A 249 -1.33 8.78 -25.58
CA LYS A 249 -1.68 10.19 -25.44
C LYS A 249 -2.85 10.55 -26.34
N ILE A 250 -3.64 11.52 -25.90
CA ILE A 250 -4.68 12.16 -26.71
C ILE A 250 -4.26 13.60 -26.96
N TRP A 251 -4.27 13.98 -28.24
CA TRP A 251 -4.08 15.38 -28.65
C TRP A 251 -5.38 16.15 -28.54
N PHE A 252 -5.32 17.31 -27.89
CA PHE A 252 -6.41 18.26 -27.77
C PHE A 252 -5.97 19.65 -28.24
N THR A 253 -6.87 20.43 -28.81
CA THR A 253 -6.60 21.87 -29.06
C THR A 253 -6.68 22.66 -27.74
N PRO A 254 -6.10 23.87 -27.67
CA PRO A 254 -6.25 24.75 -26.50
C PRO A 254 -7.71 25.05 -26.15
N GLU A 255 -8.60 25.12 -27.15
CA GLU A 255 -10.04 25.35 -26.97
C GLU A 255 -10.74 24.14 -26.34
N GLU A 256 -10.32 22.91 -26.70
CA GLU A 256 -10.82 21.67 -26.09
C GLU A 256 -10.44 21.58 -24.60
N LEU A 257 -9.25 22.08 -24.23
CA LEU A 257 -8.72 22.11 -22.87
C LEU A 257 -9.15 23.34 -22.04
N LYS A 258 -10.10 24.15 -22.54
CA LYS A 258 -10.61 25.33 -21.84
C LYS A 258 -11.03 25.00 -20.40
N GLY A 259 -10.40 25.70 -19.44
CA GLY A 259 -10.64 25.56 -18.01
C GLY A 259 -9.51 24.84 -17.25
N VAL A 260 -8.70 24.03 -17.94
CA VAL A 260 -7.49 23.44 -17.35
C VAL A 260 -6.48 24.55 -17.04
N PRO A 261 -5.87 24.57 -15.83
CA PRO A 261 -4.91 25.60 -15.45
C PRO A 261 -3.67 25.68 -16.37
N GLU A 262 -3.25 26.90 -16.70
CA GLU A 262 -2.15 27.16 -17.64
C GLU A 262 -0.79 26.61 -17.15
N ASP A 263 -0.57 26.55 -15.84
CA ASP A 263 0.64 25.94 -15.26
C ASP A 263 0.71 24.43 -15.55
N ILE A 264 -0.43 23.72 -15.52
CA ILE A 264 -0.52 22.33 -15.97
C ILE A 264 -0.31 22.23 -17.49
N LEU A 265 -1.02 23.05 -18.28
CA LEU A 265 -0.92 23.02 -19.75
C LEU A 265 0.49 23.34 -20.26
N SER A 266 1.26 24.15 -19.52
CA SER A 266 2.65 24.48 -19.85
C SER A 266 3.60 23.26 -19.83
N GLY A 267 3.23 22.20 -19.12
CA GLY A 267 3.99 20.94 -19.05
C GLY A 267 3.65 19.93 -20.16
N PHE A 268 2.59 20.12 -20.93
CA PHE A 268 2.18 19.17 -21.97
C PHE A 268 3.03 19.33 -23.24
N GLU A 269 3.31 18.20 -23.91
CA GLU A 269 3.97 18.19 -25.22
C GLU A 269 3.09 18.90 -26.26
N LYS A 270 3.71 19.71 -27.12
CA LYS A 270 3.05 20.46 -28.20
C LYS A 270 3.45 19.89 -29.56
N ASP A 271 2.47 19.71 -30.46
CA ASP A 271 2.74 19.36 -31.87
C ASP A 271 2.87 20.59 -32.78
N ASP A 272 3.22 20.34 -34.05
CA ASP A 272 3.36 21.38 -35.10
C ASP A 272 2.06 22.16 -35.37
N GLN A 273 0.91 21.68 -34.89
CA GLN A 273 -0.41 22.30 -35.04
C GLN A 273 -0.81 23.09 -33.77
N GLY A 274 0.05 23.13 -32.76
CA GLY A 274 -0.22 23.79 -31.47
C GLY A 274 -1.15 23.00 -30.55
N ARG A 275 -1.45 21.74 -30.85
CA ARG A 275 -2.23 20.86 -29.97
C ARG A 275 -1.36 20.38 -28.83
N LEU A 276 -2.01 20.09 -27.71
CA LEU A 276 -1.40 19.66 -26.45
C LEU A 276 -1.70 18.18 -26.23
N ALA A 277 -0.67 17.40 -25.93
CA ALA A 277 -0.81 15.98 -25.61
C ALA A 277 -1.08 15.78 -24.12
N MET A 278 -2.27 15.27 -23.79
CA MET A 278 -2.54 14.68 -22.49
C MET A 278 -2.10 13.20 -22.55
N THR A 279 -1.09 12.81 -21.78
CA THR A 279 -0.77 11.37 -21.61
C THR A 279 -1.78 10.71 -20.66
N PHE A 280 -1.83 9.38 -20.63
CA PHE A 280 -2.61 8.68 -19.61
C PHE A 280 -1.88 8.53 -18.26
N LYS A 281 -0.84 9.33 -17.99
CA LYS A 281 -0.24 9.41 -16.65
C LYS A 281 -1.11 10.29 -15.76
N THR A 282 -1.21 9.93 -14.47
CA THR A 282 -2.09 10.60 -13.50
C THR A 282 -1.90 12.12 -13.41
N PRO A 283 -0.69 12.70 -13.50
CA PRO A 283 -0.50 14.16 -13.49
C PRO A 283 -1.15 14.91 -14.66
N ASP A 284 -1.27 14.28 -15.83
CA ASP A 284 -1.87 14.90 -17.02
C ASP A 284 -3.38 14.65 -17.06
N TYR A 285 -3.78 13.39 -16.84
CA TYR A 285 -5.17 12.96 -16.92
C TYR A 285 -6.06 13.61 -15.84
N THR A 286 -5.59 13.67 -14.59
CA THR A 286 -6.42 14.09 -13.45
C THR A 286 -6.87 15.56 -13.58
N PRO A 287 -5.99 16.53 -13.90
CA PRO A 287 -6.41 17.90 -14.14
C PRO A 287 -7.39 18.03 -15.32
N VAL A 288 -7.19 17.29 -16.42
CA VAL A 288 -8.11 17.36 -17.57
C VAL A 288 -9.53 16.94 -17.18
N ILE A 289 -9.71 15.82 -16.47
CA ILE A 289 -11.06 15.41 -16.03
C ILE A 289 -11.65 16.28 -14.90
N GLN A 290 -10.82 17.01 -14.14
CA GLN A 290 -11.28 17.90 -13.08
C GLN A 290 -11.64 19.30 -13.58
N TYR A 291 -10.94 19.82 -14.59
CA TYR A 291 -10.98 21.23 -14.96
C TYR A 291 -11.42 21.53 -16.40
N ALA A 292 -11.32 20.59 -17.35
CA ALA A 292 -11.78 20.84 -18.73
C ALA A 292 -13.31 21.04 -18.74
N ILE A 293 -13.76 22.22 -19.16
CA ILE A 293 -15.18 22.61 -19.18
C ILE A 293 -15.93 21.81 -20.26
N VAL A 294 -15.28 21.52 -21.39
CA VAL A 294 -15.85 20.83 -22.54
C VAL A 294 -16.17 19.36 -22.20
N PRO A 295 -17.44 18.91 -22.21
CA PRO A 295 -17.80 17.55 -21.83
C PRO A 295 -17.16 16.48 -22.71
N GLU A 296 -17.05 16.72 -24.02
CA GLU A 296 -16.45 15.78 -24.97
C GLU A 296 -14.95 15.58 -24.72
N THR A 297 -14.24 16.60 -24.25
CA THR A 297 -12.84 16.49 -23.82
C THR A 297 -12.71 15.55 -22.63
N ARG A 298 -13.57 15.71 -21.61
CA ARG A 298 -13.62 14.79 -20.45
C ARG A 298 -14.02 13.37 -20.88
N LYS A 299 -14.99 13.22 -21.79
CA LYS A 299 -15.43 11.93 -22.35
C LYS A 299 -14.27 11.20 -23.04
N ARG A 300 -13.60 11.87 -24.00
CA ARG A 300 -12.42 11.33 -24.70
C ARG A 300 -11.29 10.97 -23.75
N ALA A 301 -10.97 11.86 -22.80
CA ALA A 301 -9.95 11.61 -21.79
C ALA A 301 -10.27 10.36 -20.94
N SER A 302 -11.50 10.26 -20.42
CA SER A 302 -11.92 9.13 -19.57
C SER A 302 -11.99 7.81 -20.32
N LEU A 303 -12.55 7.79 -21.54
CA LEU A 303 -12.65 6.56 -22.34
C LEU A 303 -11.29 6.07 -22.82
N GLY A 304 -10.40 6.99 -23.23
CA GLY A 304 -9.02 6.66 -23.56
C GLY A 304 -8.25 6.13 -22.35
N TYR A 305 -8.37 6.79 -21.19
CA TYR A 305 -7.73 6.36 -19.96
C TYR A 305 -8.21 4.97 -19.52
N ASP A 306 -9.52 4.69 -19.48
CA ASP A 306 -10.04 3.36 -19.14
C ASP A 306 -9.61 2.28 -20.17
N SER A 307 -9.37 2.68 -21.42
CA SER A 307 -8.96 1.77 -22.51
C SER A 307 -7.44 1.62 -22.67
N ARG A 308 -6.62 2.38 -21.92
CA ARG A 308 -5.16 2.51 -22.13
C ARG A 308 -4.39 1.19 -22.12
N ALA A 309 -4.93 0.17 -21.47
CA ALA A 309 -4.35 -1.16 -21.38
C ALA A 309 -5.27 -2.27 -21.94
N ALA A 310 -6.12 -1.98 -22.93
CA ALA A 310 -7.09 -2.96 -23.47
C ALA A 310 -6.48 -4.32 -23.91
N ILE A 311 -5.18 -4.36 -24.24
CA ILE A 311 -4.41 -5.60 -24.47
C ILE A 311 -4.44 -6.58 -23.28
N ASN A 312 -4.66 -6.09 -22.07
CA ASN A 312 -4.75 -6.87 -20.85
C ASN A 312 -6.09 -7.58 -20.63
N VAL A 313 -7.13 -7.31 -21.44
CA VAL A 313 -8.43 -8.02 -21.32
C VAL A 313 -8.27 -9.55 -21.43
N PRO A 314 -7.72 -10.11 -22.53
CA PRO A 314 -7.52 -11.56 -22.64
C PRO A 314 -6.53 -12.12 -21.60
N ILE A 315 -5.55 -11.33 -21.16
CA ILE A 315 -4.61 -11.72 -20.09
C ILE A 315 -5.36 -11.92 -18.77
N LEU A 316 -6.28 -11.02 -18.43
CA LEU A 316 -7.10 -11.11 -17.22
C LEU A 316 -8.08 -12.29 -17.27
N GLU A 317 -8.71 -12.53 -18.43
CA GLU A 317 -9.59 -13.67 -18.66
C GLU A 317 -8.85 -15.01 -18.43
N GLU A 318 -7.62 -15.14 -18.96
CA GLU A 318 -6.78 -16.31 -18.74
C GLU A 318 -6.37 -16.45 -17.26
N ILE A 319 -5.94 -15.36 -16.60
CA ILE A 319 -5.61 -15.35 -15.17
C ILE A 319 -6.79 -15.84 -14.32
N ILE A 320 -8.01 -15.37 -14.57
CA ILE A 320 -9.21 -15.75 -13.82
C ILE A 320 -9.53 -17.25 -14.02
N SER A 321 -9.42 -17.76 -15.26
CA SER A 321 -9.61 -19.19 -15.53
C SER A 321 -8.59 -20.05 -14.78
N LEU A 322 -7.30 -19.73 -14.90
CA LEU A 322 -6.23 -20.48 -14.25
C LEU A 322 -6.32 -20.41 -12.72
N ARG A 323 -6.77 -19.28 -12.16
CA ARG A 323 -7.05 -19.12 -10.71
C ARG A 323 -8.17 -20.04 -10.24
N ARG A 324 -9.20 -20.24 -11.05
CA ARG A 324 -10.30 -21.19 -10.76
C ARG A 324 -9.78 -22.63 -10.72
N GLU A 325 -8.93 -23.01 -11.68
CA GLU A 325 -8.27 -24.32 -11.73
C GLU A 325 -7.31 -24.50 -10.54
N ALA A 326 -6.49 -23.49 -10.22
CA ALA A 326 -5.53 -23.54 -9.11
C ALA A 326 -6.22 -23.63 -7.74
N ALA A 327 -7.33 -22.91 -7.54
CA ALA A 327 -8.16 -23.03 -6.34
C ALA A 327 -8.72 -24.46 -6.20
N THR A 328 -9.23 -25.03 -7.29
CA THR A 328 -9.75 -26.40 -7.32
C THR A 328 -8.66 -27.42 -6.98
N ALA A 329 -7.45 -27.27 -7.53
CA ALA A 329 -6.30 -28.13 -7.23
C ALA A 329 -5.86 -28.06 -5.75
N LEU A 330 -6.07 -26.93 -5.07
CA LEU A 330 -5.82 -26.75 -3.63
C LEU A 330 -7.03 -27.14 -2.74
N GLY A 331 -8.08 -27.74 -3.30
CA GLY A 331 -9.30 -28.08 -2.56
C GLY A 331 -10.07 -26.87 -2.02
N LYS A 332 -9.91 -25.69 -2.63
CA LYS A 332 -10.63 -24.46 -2.26
C LYS A 332 -11.84 -24.26 -3.19
N PRO A 333 -12.98 -23.74 -2.69
CA PRO A 333 -14.20 -23.61 -3.50
C PRO A 333 -14.08 -22.57 -4.62
N ASN A 334 -13.22 -21.56 -4.45
CA ASN A 334 -12.90 -20.55 -5.45
C ASN A 334 -11.61 -19.80 -5.06
N TRP A 335 -11.12 -18.91 -5.93
CA TRP A 335 -9.88 -18.17 -5.69
C TRP A 335 -10.00 -17.15 -4.56
N ALA A 336 -11.15 -16.49 -4.42
CA ALA A 336 -11.36 -15.56 -3.31
C ALA A 336 -11.23 -16.26 -1.94
N ALA A 337 -11.81 -17.45 -1.77
CA ALA A 337 -11.66 -18.26 -0.56
C ALA A 337 -10.20 -18.67 -0.29
N HIS A 338 -9.43 -18.99 -1.34
CA HIS A 338 -7.98 -19.17 -1.21
C HIS A 338 -7.31 -17.87 -0.73
N ALA A 339 -7.58 -16.71 -1.33
CA ALA A 339 -6.96 -15.44 -0.96
C ALA A 339 -7.39 -14.89 0.42
N LEU A 340 -8.59 -15.25 0.90
CA LEU A 340 -9.16 -14.78 2.18
C LEU A 340 -8.70 -15.56 3.41
N GLU A 341 -8.23 -16.79 3.25
CA GLU A 341 -7.79 -17.68 4.34
C GLU A 341 -6.79 -17.01 5.31
N ILE A 342 -5.81 -16.28 4.77
CA ILE A 342 -4.77 -15.59 5.55
C ILE A 342 -5.14 -14.16 5.96
N LYS A 343 -6.27 -13.64 5.46
CA LYS A 343 -6.81 -12.30 5.75
C LYS A 343 -7.65 -12.30 7.05
N MET A 344 -8.07 -11.13 7.52
CA MET A 344 -8.94 -10.96 8.68
C MET A 344 -10.38 -11.40 8.37
N ALA A 345 -10.90 -11.08 7.18
CA ALA A 345 -12.28 -11.40 6.80
C ALA A 345 -12.60 -12.91 6.66
N LYS A 346 -11.58 -13.76 6.45
CA LYS A 346 -11.61 -15.25 6.33
C LYS A 346 -12.47 -15.88 5.24
N LYS A 347 -13.69 -15.39 5.01
CA LYS A 347 -14.75 -16.06 4.25
C LYS A 347 -15.31 -15.13 3.17
N THR A 348 -15.69 -15.73 2.05
CA THR A 348 -16.35 -15.03 0.93
C THR A 348 -17.67 -14.39 1.36
N GLU A 349 -18.40 -15.04 2.27
CA GLU A 349 -19.70 -14.60 2.76
C GLU A 349 -19.58 -13.34 3.62
N THR A 350 -18.54 -13.27 4.47
CA THR A 350 -18.24 -12.10 5.31
C THR A 350 -17.99 -10.87 4.45
N VAL A 351 -17.14 -10.97 3.41
CA VAL A 351 -16.85 -9.84 2.51
C VAL A 351 -18.08 -9.43 1.70
N PHE A 352 -18.84 -10.38 1.15
CA PHE A 352 -20.07 -10.05 0.42
C PHE A 352 -21.15 -9.43 1.33
N SER A 353 -21.29 -9.88 2.58
CA SER A 353 -22.21 -9.31 3.56
C SER A 353 -21.83 -7.87 3.88
N PHE A 354 -20.56 -7.64 4.23
CA PHE A 354 -20.00 -6.32 4.51
C PHE A 354 -20.21 -5.33 3.34
N LEU A 355 -19.83 -5.71 2.12
CA LEU A 355 -19.98 -4.83 0.95
C LEU A 355 -21.45 -4.52 0.62
N LYS A 356 -22.37 -5.49 0.79
CA LYS A 356 -23.80 -5.28 0.55
C LYS A 356 -24.45 -4.38 1.60
N ASP A 357 -24.16 -4.61 2.88
CA ASP A 357 -24.65 -3.76 3.97
C ASP A 357 -24.13 -2.32 3.86
N LEU A 358 -22.84 -2.16 3.55
CA LEU A 358 -22.23 -0.85 3.33
C LEU A 358 -22.85 -0.14 2.11
N ARG A 359 -23.07 -0.84 0.99
CA ARG A 359 -23.78 -0.32 -0.19
C ARG A 359 -25.18 0.16 0.19
N GLN A 360 -25.94 -0.66 0.92
CA GLN A 360 -27.31 -0.35 1.33
C GLN A 360 -27.37 0.92 2.21
N LYS A 361 -26.43 1.08 3.14
CA LYS A 361 -26.35 2.23 4.05
C LYS A 361 -25.89 3.52 3.36
N ILE A 362 -24.96 3.43 2.40
CA ILE A 362 -24.38 4.61 1.73
C ILE A 362 -25.26 5.11 0.57
N THR A 363 -25.97 4.21 -0.14
CA THR A 363 -26.78 4.57 -1.33
C THR A 363 -27.73 5.78 -1.11
N PRO A 364 -28.47 5.92 0.02
CA PRO A 364 -29.32 7.07 0.27
C PRO A 364 -28.59 8.41 0.42
N VAL A 365 -27.31 8.40 0.82
CA VAL A 365 -26.46 9.60 0.90
C VAL A 365 -25.97 9.96 -0.50
N ALA A 366 -25.39 8.98 -1.21
CA ALA A 366 -24.87 9.17 -2.57
C ALA A 366 -25.95 9.62 -3.58
N LEU A 367 -27.20 9.18 -3.41
CA LEU A 367 -28.32 9.66 -4.23
C LEU A 367 -28.62 11.15 -4.03
N LYS A 368 -28.43 11.70 -2.82
CA LYS A 368 -28.58 13.14 -2.55
C LYS A 368 -27.41 13.92 -3.15
N GLU A 369 -26.19 13.45 -2.93
CA GLU A 369 -24.98 14.02 -3.53
C GLU A 369 -25.11 14.09 -5.07
N ARG A 370 -25.51 12.98 -5.71
CA ARG A 370 -25.79 12.91 -7.15
C ARG A 370 -26.84 13.93 -7.60
N GLN A 371 -27.87 14.19 -6.81
CA GLN A 371 -28.88 15.21 -7.12
C GLN A 371 -28.28 16.62 -7.09
N GLU A 372 -27.43 16.94 -6.12
CA GLU A 372 -26.75 18.25 -6.09
C GLU A 372 -25.76 18.41 -7.26
N LEU A 373 -24.96 17.38 -7.58
CA LEU A 373 -24.07 17.42 -8.75
C LEU A 373 -24.84 17.60 -10.07
N LEU A 374 -26.02 16.97 -10.19
CA LEU A 374 -26.90 17.15 -11.34
C LEU A 374 -27.49 18.56 -11.46
N LYS A 375 -27.79 19.26 -10.35
CA LYS A 375 -28.22 20.66 -10.40
C LYS A 375 -27.10 21.55 -10.96
N ILE A 376 -25.87 21.38 -10.45
CA ILE A 376 -24.69 22.11 -10.94
C ILE A 376 -24.47 21.86 -12.43
N LYS A 377 -24.64 20.61 -12.89
CA LYS A 377 -24.60 20.25 -14.32
C LYS A 377 -25.71 20.95 -15.11
N GLN A 378 -26.95 20.93 -14.65
CA GLN A 378 -28.08 21.56 -15.34
C GLN A 378 -27.88 23.07 -15.53
N GLU A 379 -27.46 23.75 -14.46
CA GLU A 379 -27.12 25.17 -14.49
C GLU A 379 -25.99 25.48 -15.48
N GLU A 380 -24.91 24.70 -15.45
CA GLU A 380 -23.75 24.94 -16.32
C GLU A 380 -24.06 24.66 -17.80
N VAL A 381 -24.75 23.55 -18.10
CA VAL A 381 -25.21 23.21 -19.46
C VAL A 381 -26.08 24.32 -20.02
N GLN A 382 -27.02 24.86 -19.23
CA GLN A 382 -27.87 25.97 -19.62
C GLN A 382 -27.08 27.28 -19.82
N ASN A 383 -26.18 27.62 -18.90
CA ASN A 383 -25.45 28.89 -18.92
C ASN A 383 -24.33 28.96 -19.98
N LEU A 384 -23.71 27.82 -20.30
CA LEU A 384 -22.58 27.74 -21.25
C LEU A 384 -22.95 27.12 -22.60
N GLY A 385 -24.17 26.60 -22.75
CA GLY A 385 -24.65 25.97 -24.00
C GLY A 385 -23.90 24.67 -24.33
N LEU A 386 -23.60 23.84 -23.32
CA LEU A 386 -22.79 22.63 -23.51
C LEU A 386 -23.60 21.50 -24.15
N ASP A 387 -23.00 20.80 -25.11
CA ASP A 387 -23.60 19.61 -25.74
C ASP A 387 -23.38 18.36 -24.86
N THR A 388 -24.28 18.15 -23.90
CA THR A 388 -24.36 16.93 -23.06
C THR A 388 -25.76 16.82 -22.43
N ASP A 389 -26.24 15.59 -22.21
CA ASP A 389 -27.49 15.36 -21.46
C ASP A 389 -27.36 15.90 -20.01
N PRO A 390 -28.14 16.92 -19.60
CA PRO A 390 -28.06 17.52 -18.28
C PRO A 390 -28.76 16.68 -17.19
N THR A 391 -29.46 15.60 -17.55
CA THR A 391 -30.14 14.69 -16.61
C THR A 391 -29.27 13.50 -16.20
N LYS A 392 -28.14 13.32 -16.89
CA LYS A 392 -27.18 12.22 -16.72
C LYS A 392 -25.89 12.71 -16.07
N LEU A 393 -25.38 11.98 -15.07
CA LEU A 393 -24.10 12.27 -14.42
C LEU A 393 -23.10 11.21 -14.88
N TYR A 394 -22.38 11.48 -15.97
CA TYR A 394 -21.52 10.48 -16.55
C TYR A 394 -20.26 10.22 -15.72
N VAL A 395 -19.59 9.08 -15.96
CA VAL A 395 -18.30 8.74 -15.31
C VAL A 395 -17.25 9.86 -15.46
N TRP A 396 -17.19 10.50 -16.63
CA TRP A 396 -16.30 11.63 -16.93
C TRP A 396 -16.78 13.00 -16.39
N ASP A 397 -17.98 13.06 -15.82
CA ASP A 397 -18.53 14.26 -15.19
C ASP A 397 -18.24 14.31 -13.69
N TYR A 398 -18.17 13.15 -13.02
CA TYR A 398 -18.06 13.03 -11.57
C TYR A 398 -16.98 13.95 -10.96
N ARG A 399 -15.72 13.83 -11.40
CA ARG A 399 -14.60 14.61 -10.84
C ARG A 399 -14.67 16.10 -11.12
N TYR A 400 -15.32 16.50 -12.21
CA TYR A 400 -15.51 17.90 -12.56
C TYR A 400 -16.55 18.56 -11.65
N TYR A 401 -17.71 17.92 -11.46
CA TYR A 401 -18.76 18.46 -10.58
C TYR A 401 -18.44 18.28 -9.09
N ASP A 402 -17.67 17.26 -8.70
CA ASP A 402 -17.10 17.07 -7.35
C ASP A 402 -16.26 18.29 -6.94
N ARG A 403 -15.36 18.74 -7.82
CA ARG A 403 -14.61 19.99 -7.66
C ARG A 403 -15.54 21.21 -7.61
N LEU A 404 -16.43 21.37 -8.58
CA LEU A 404 -17.33 22.54 -8.63
C LEU A 404 -18.26 22.63 -7.41
N TYR A 405 -18.74 21.51 -6.87
CA TYR A 405 -19.52 21.49 -5.64
C TYR A 405 -18.68 22.00 -4.46
N THR A 406 -17.45 21.52 -4.32
CA THR A 406 -16.53 22.00 -3.27
C THR A 406 -16.25 23.50 -3.41
N GLU A 407 -15.99 23.98 -4.63
CA GLU A 407 -15.72 25.40 -4.91
C GLU A 407 -16.94 26.30 -4.69
N ARG A 408 -18.15 25.87 -5.11
CA ARG A 408 -19.38 26.69 -5.05
C ARG A 408 -20.08 26.62 -3.69
N ASN A 409 -20.16 25.44 -3.08
CA ASN A 409 -20.97 25.21 -1.88
C ASN A 409 -20.17 25.42 -0.58
N LEU A 410 -18.85 25.22 -0.59
CA LEU A 410 -17.99 25.48 0.56
C LEU A 410 -17.11 26.74 0.41
N ASP A 411 -17.07 27.39 -0.76
CA ASP A 411 -16.16 28.51 -1.05
C ASP A 411 -14.71 28.17 -0.62
N LEU A 412 -14.28 26.96 -0.98
CA LEU A 412 -13.01 26.37 -0.58
C LEU A 412 -12.12 26.15 -1.82
N LYS A 413 -11.02 26.90 -1.90
CA LYS A 413 -10.05 26.81 -2.99
C LYS A 413 -8.75 26.20 -2.47
N ALA A 414 -8.38 25.02 -2.98
CA ALA A 414 -7.21 24.27 -2.54
C ALA A 414 -5.90 25.09 -2.60
N GLU A 415 -5.73 25.94 -3.61
CA GLU A 415 -4.54 26.80 -3.73
C GLU A 415 -4.44 27.87 -2.64
N LEU A 416 -5.57 28.39 -2.11
CA LEU A 416 -5.55 29.32 -0.97
C LEU A 416 -5.25 28.59 0.35
N VAL A 417 -5.78 27.38 0.53
CA VAL A 417 -5.52 26.52 1.70
C VAL A 417 -4.03 26.18 1.78
N LYS A 418 -3.43 25.82 0.65
CA LYS A 418 -2.01 25.46 0.50
C LYS A 418 -1.05 26.58 0.93
N GLU A 419 -1.45 27.85 0.83
CA GLU A 419 -0.65 28.99 1.32
C GLU A 419 -0.36 28.95 2.83
N TYR A 420 -1.14 28.18 3.59
CA TYR A 420 -0.99 27.98 5.03
C TYR A 420 -0.22 26.72 5.41
N PHE A 421 0.24 25.87 4.47
CA PHE A 421 0.93 24.62 4.80
C PHE A 421 2.37 24.54 4.24
N PRO A 422 3.32 25.37 4.71
CA PRO A 422 4.74 25.20 4.42
C PRO A 422 5.26 23.84 4.92
N VAL A 423 5.97 23.09 4.08
CA VAL A 423 6.53 21.77 4.42
C VAL A 423 7.35 21.81 5.72
N SER A 424 8.14 22.87 5.93
CA SER A 424 8.96 23.02 7.13
C SER A 424 8.17 23.11 8.44
N VAL A 425 6.94 23.63 8.41
CA VAL A 425 6.06 23.74 9.59
C VAL A 425 5.26 22.46 9.78
N VAL A 426 4.70 21.94 8.69
CA VAL A 426 3.89 20.72 8.71
C VAL A 426 4.69 19.52 9.21
N VAL A 427 5.92 19.33 8.73
CA VAL A 427 6.76 18.19 9.12
C VAL A 427 7.09 18.23 10.61
N GLU A 428 7.46 19.40 11.13
CA GLU A 428 7.77 19.60 12.54
C GLU A 428 6.55 19.30 13.43
N VAL A 429 5.38 19.88 13.11
CA VAL A 429 4.15 19.69 13.89
C VAL A 429 3.65 18.25 13.87
N ILE A 430 3.76 17.54 12.74
CA ILE A 430 3.37 16.13 12.63
C ILE A 430 4.24 15.27 13.54
N LEU A 431 5.55 15.46 13.50
CA LEU A 431 6.49 14.75 14.37
C LEU A 431 6.24 15.09 15.86
N GLU A 432 5.95 16.35 16.22
CA GLU A 432 5.51 16.70 17.58
C GLU A 432 4.21 15.98 17.99
N THR A 433 3.22 15.91 17.10
CA THR A 433 1.93 15.28 17.39
C THR A 433 2.09 13.78 17.61
N TYR A 434 2.97 13.10 16.85
CA TYR A 434 3.33 11.71 17.12
C TYR A 434 4.12 11.52 18.42
N GLN A 435 5.05 12.41 18.76
CA GLN A 435 5.74 12.39 20.07
C GLN A 435 4.77 12.49 21.23
N ALA A 436 3.77 13.39 21.14
CA ALA A 436 2.75 13.56 22.17
C ALA A 436 1.77 12.37 22.23
N LEU A 437 1.27 11.90 21.08
CA LEU A 437 0.27 10.84 20.98
C LEU A 437 0.79 9.48 21.47
N LEU A 438 2.02 9.13 21.10
CA LEU A 438 2.61 7.82 21.38
C LEU A 438 3.60 7.85 22.55
N SER A 439 3.76 9.00 23.21
CA SER A 439 4.75 9.21 24.28
C SER A 439 6.17 8.83 23.86
N VAL A 440 6.61 9.28 22.67
CA VAL A 440 7.95 9.01 22.12
C VAL A 440 8.81 10.28 21.99
N LYS A 441 10.13 10.11 21.87
CA LYS A 441 11.11 11.17 21.59
C LYS A 441 11.95 10.82 20.37
N PHE A 442 12.23 11.83 19.55
CA PHE A 442 13.13 11.70 18.40
C PHE A 442 14.42 12.47 18.66
N PHE A 443 15.55 11.80 18.49
CA PHE A 443 16.87 12.43 18.50
C PHE A 443 17.49 12.24 17.13
N GLN A 444 17.77 13.34 16.43
CA GLN A 444 18.38 13.27 15.10
C GLN A 444 19.82 12.77 15.21
N VAL A 445 20.15 11.73 14.43
CA VAL A 445 21.53 11.25 14.32
C VAL A 445 22.30 12.23 13.44
N LYS A 446 23.22 12.98 14.05
CA LYS A 446 24.08 13.94 13.36
C LYS A 446 25.07 13.21 12.45
N ASP A 447 25.37 13.82 11.31
CA ASP A 447 26.35 13.34 10.33
C ASP A 447 26.09 11.89 9.84
N ALA A 448 24.82 11.45 9.89
CA ALA A 448 24.39 10.14 9.40
C ALA A 448 24.70 9.99 7.90
N LYS A 449 25.53 9.00 7.56
CA LYS A 449 25.82 8.63 6.17
C LYS A 449 24.66 7.78 5.63
N LEU A 450 23.85 8.38 4.77
CA LEU A 450 22.70 7.77 4.13
C LEU A 450 22.85 7.79 2.60
N TRP A 451 21.96 7.10 1.90
CA TRP A 451 21.86 7.06 0.43
C TRP A 451 21.70 8.44 -0.26
N HIS A 452 21.33 9.49 0.48
CA HIS A 452 21.18 10.85 -0.07
C HIS A 452 21.36 11.90 1.05
N PRO A 453 22.03 13.05 0.81
CA PRO A 453 22.32 14.06 1.84
C PRO A 453 21.08 14.76 2.43
N ASN A 454 19.93 14.75 1.73
CA ASN A 454 18.67 15.32 2.23
C ASN A 454 17.79 14.27 2.96
N ALA A 455 18.22 13.00 3.01
CA ALA A 455 17.60 12.03 3.91
C ALA A 455 18.07 12.30 5.35
N THR A 456 17.25 11.99 6.34
CA THR A 456 17.60 12.17 7.77
C THR A 456 17.34 10.89 8.55
N GLN A 457 18.16 10.64 9.58
CA GLN A 457 18.03 9.48 10.48
C GLN A 457 17.74 9.97 11.90
N TRP A 458 16.85 9.27 12.59
CA TRP A 458 16.38 9.60 13.94
C TRP A 458 16.40 8.35 14.81
N ALA A 459 17.00 8.44 15.98
CA ALA A 459 16.87 7.44 17.04
C ALA A 459 15.58 7.71 17.83
N VAL A 460 14.69 6.73 17.94
CA VAL A 460 13.38 6.87 18.56
C VAL A 460 13.35 6.17 19.91
N TRP A 461 12.86 6.87 20.94
CA TRP A 461 12.86 6.41 22.33
C TRP A 461 11.50 6.64 23.00
N ASP A 462 11.23 5.85 24.02
CA ASP A 462 10.13 6.03 24.96
C ASP A 462 10.36 7.28 25.82
N SER A 463 9.34 8.14 25.96
CA SER A 463 9.47 9.42 26.67
C SER A 463 9.67 9.25 28.17
N GLU A 464 9.11 8.20 28.79
CA GLU A 464 9.32 7.95 30.22
C GLU A 464 10.77 7.50 30.44
N ALA A 465 11.30 6.62 29.60
CA ALA A 465 12.70 6.17 29.66
C ALA A 465 13.71 7.31 29.46
N VAL A 466 13.38 8.31 28.63
CA VAL A 466 14.19 9.53 28.51
C VAL A 466 14.08 10.40 29.77
N ALA A 467 12.87 10.55 30.34
CA ALA A 467 12.63 11.42 31.49
C ALA A 467 13.17 10.88 32.82
N ASP A 468 13.22 9.56 33.00
CA ASP A 468 13.73 8.89 34.20
C ASP A 468 15.20 8.42 34.10
N GLY A 469 15.84 8.68 32.96
CA GLY A 469 17.26 8.37 32.71
C GLY A 469 17.55 6.91 32.33
N ARG A 470 16.55 6.02 32.24
CA ARG A 470 16.78 4.63 31.79
C ARG A 470 17.28 4.54 30.34
N ALA A 471 16.95 5.53 29.50
CA ALA A 471 17.46 5.64 28.13
C ALA A 471 19.00 5.71 28.08
N GLU A 472 19.67 6.32 29.07
CA GLU A 472 21.14 6.36 29.16
C GLU A 472 21.78 4.96 29.29
N LYS A 473 20.99 3.95 29.68
CA LYS A 473 21.39 2.54 29.77
C LYS A 473 20.93 1.71 28.55
N GLY A 474 20.38 2.36 27.52
CA GLY A 474 19.82 1.70 26.34
C GLY A 474 18.38 1.21 26.49
N GLU A 475 17.74 1.40 27.65
CA GLU A 475 16.35 0.98 27.87
C GLU A 475 15.35 1.90 27.16
N GLY A 476 14.21 1.35 26.73
CA GLY A 476 13.17 2.16 26.10
C GLY A 476 13.53 2.69 24.71
N PHE A 477 14.58 2.21 24.06
CA PHE A 477 14.79 2.40 22.63
C PHE A 477 13.67 1.72 21.83
N LEU A 478 13.17 2.34 20.77
CA LEU A 478 12.17 1.76 19.85
C LEU A 478 12.77 1.34 18.52
N GLY A 479 13.85 1.99 18.06
CA GLY A 479 14.46 1.73 16.76
C GLY A 479 14.84 3.02 16.02
N TYR A 480 15.13 2.88 14.73
CA TYR A 480 15.52 3.99 13.87
C TYR A 480 14.45 4.35 12.84
N LEU A 481 14.25 5.65 12.64
CA LEU A 481 13.42 6.21 11.58
C LEU A 481 14.30 6.96 10.58
N HIS A 482 14.16 6.63 9.30
CA HIS A 482 14.66 7.46 8.20
C HIS A 482 13.53 8.24 7.55
N LEU A 483 13.75 9.53 7.29
CA LEU A 483 12.83 10.38 6.52
C LEU A 483 13.52 10.87 5.25
N ASP A 484 12.93 10.55 4.09
CA ASP A 484 13.38 11.02 2.77
C ASP A 484 12.20 11.65 2.03
N LEU A 485 12.01 12.96 2.25
CA LEU A 485 10.75 13.65 1.96
C LEU A 485 10.74 14.44 0.64
N GLU A 486 11.90 14.68 0.02
CA GLU A 486 12.01 15.57 -1.15
C GLU A 486 12.02 14.82 -2.50
N PRO A 487 11.37 15.34 -3.55
CA PRO A 487 11.41 14.76 -4.89
C PRO A 487 12.76 15.00 -5.58
N ARG A 488 13.23 13.95 -6.26
CA ARG A 488 14.41 13.96 -7.13
C ARG A 488 14.26 12.92 -8.24
N PRO A 489 15.00 13.04 -9.37
CA PRO A 489 15.01 12.01 -10.42
C PRO A 489 15.35 10.62 -9.88
N ASN A 490 14.75 9.59 -10.47
CA ASN A 490 14.97 8.17 -10.16
C ASN A 490 14.66 7.71 -8.72
N LYS A 491 14.00 8.56 -7.92
CA LYS A 491 13.40 8.19 -6.64
C LYS A 491 12.00 7.62 -6.86
N TYR A 492 11.57 6.69 -5.99
CA TYR A 492 10.20 6.19 -5.93
C TYR A 492 9.18 7.33 -5.84
N GLY A 493 8.18 7.32 -6.73
CA GLY A 493 7.30 8.46 -7.00
C GLY A 493 6.14 8.67 -6.02
N HIS A 494 5.78 7.68 -5.21
CA HIS A 494 4.69 7.78 -4.24
C HIS A 494 5.20 8.01 -2.81
N ALA A 495 4.28 8.23 -1.87
CA ALA A 495 4.56 8.12 -0.45
C ALA A 495 4.44 6.65 -0.03
N ALA A 496 5.37 6.15 0.78
CA ALA A 496 5.35 4.78 1.31
C ALA A 496 6.35 4.60 2.49
N VAL A 497 6.18 3.52 3.26
CA VAL A 497 7.09 3.11 4.34
C VAL A 497 7.66 1.71 4.09
N TRP A 498 8.98 1.59 4.21
CA TRP A 498 9.71 0.33 4.23
C TRP A 498 10.08 -0.05 5.67
N GLY A 499 9.80 -1.30 6.05
CA GLY A 499 10.37 -1.92 7.24
C GLY A 499 11.70 -2.56 6.88
N LEU A 500 12.77 -1.77 6.89
CA LEU A 500 14.10 -2.19 6.43
C LEU A 500 14.73 -3.25 7.34
N VAL A 501 14.38 -3.25 8.62
CA VAL A 501 14.89 -4.20 9.61
C VAL A 501 13.76 -4.53 10.60
N PRO A 502 13.46 -5.81 10.86
CA PRO A 502 12.46 -6.21 11.85
C PRO A 502 13.02 -6.21 13.27
N GLY A 503 12.17 -5.91 14.25
CA GLY A 503 12.49 -6.02 15.67
C GLY A 503 11.98 -7.33 16.29
N TYR A 504 12.88 -8.12 16.87
CA TYR A 504 12.58 -9.45 17.43
C TYR A 504 13.35 -9.75 18.73
N GLU A 505 13.06 -10.87 19.39
CA GLU A 505 13.81 -11.33 20.57
C GLU A 505 14.99 -12.20 20.13
N LYS A 506 16.22 -11.83 20.52
CA LYS A 506 17.42 -12.63 20.23
C LYS A 506 17.54 -13.79 21.22
N LYS A 507 18.36 -14.78 20.85
CA LYS A 507 18.66 -15.99 21.67
C LYS A 507 19.26 -15.69 23.05
N ASP A 508 19.85 -14.52 23.23
CA ASP A 508 20.38 -14.02 24.51
C ASP A 508 19.32 -13.35 25.41
N GLY A 509 18.05 -13.30 24.98
CA GLY A 509 16.95 -12.64 25.67
C GLY A 509 16.89 -11.12 25.50
N THR A 510 17.82 -10.52 24.74
CA THR A 510 17.82 -9.09 24.43
C THR A 510 17.14 -8.81 23.08
N ARG A 511 16.75 -7.56 22.83
CA ARG A 511 15.99 -7.19 21.63
C ARG A 511 16.90 -6.83 20.45
N HIS A 512 16.52 -7.28 19.26
CA HIS A 512 16.91 -6.64 17.99
C HIS A 512 15.90 -5.53 17.68
N TYR A 513 16.38 -4.36 17.30
CA TYR A 513 15.56 -3.15 17.12
C TYR A 513 15.30 -2.85 15.65
N PRO A 514 14.07 -2.43 15.31
CA PRO A 514 13.67 -2.21 13.94
C PRO A 514 14.23 -0.92 13.35
N VAL A 515 14.16 -0.88 12.02
CA VAL A 515 14.48 0.29 11.21
C VAL A 515 13.38 0.49 10.20
N ALA A 516 12.76 1.68 10.22
CA ALA A 516 11.80 2.12 9.23
C ALA A 516 12.40 3.21 8.33
N ALA A 517 11.98 3.24 7.07
CA ALA A 517 12.25 4.36 6.17
C ALA A 517 10.93 4.85 5.54
N MET A 518 10.61 6.11 5.76
CA MET A 518 9.49 6.78 5.11
C MET A 518 10.03 7.59 3.93
N VAL A 519 9.51 7.28 2.74
CA VAL A 519 9.89 7.93 1.49
C VAL A 519 8.66 8.66 0.96
N ALA A 520 8.80 9.95 0.63
CA ALA A 520 7.77 10.73 -0.03
C ALA A 520 8.34 11.81 -0.94
N ASN A 521 7.44 12.45 -1.68
CA ASN A 521 7.74 13.51 -2.65
C ASN A 521 6.97 14.78 -2.28
N LEU A 522 7.18 15.27 -1.05
CA LEU A 522 6.60 16.51 -0.56
C LEU A 522 7.04 17.68 -1.46
N ALA A 523 6.13 18.63 -1.70
CA ALA A 523 6.34 19.68 -2.71
C ALA A 523 7.71 20.38 -2.58
N LYS A 524 8.37 20.65 -3.71
CA LYS A 524 9.64 21.36 -3.73
C LYS A 524 9.44 22.86 -3.91
N GLY A 525 10.13 23.67 -3.12
CA GLY A 525 10.11 25.13 -3.25
C GLY A 525 10.89 25.63 -4.47
N THR A 526 10.55 26.83 -4.93
CA THR A 526 11.32 27.62 -5.90
C THR A 526 12.14 28.69 -5.16
N ALA A 527 12.93 29.49 -5.90
CA ALA A 527 13.63 30.63 -5.31
C ALA A 527 12.67 31.75 -4.82
N GLN A 528 11.41 31.75 -5.27
CA GLN A 528 10.41 32.78 -4.98
C GLN A 528 9.30 32.30 -4.03
N LYS A 529 8.98 30.99 -4.02
CA LYS A 529 7.89 30.41 -3.22
C LYS A 529 8.40 29.16 -2.48
N PRO A 530 8.26 29.07 -1.15
CA PRO A 530 8.67 27.88 -0.40
C PRO A 530 7.86 26.65 -0.79
N ALA A 531 8.32 25.49 -0.36
CA ALA A 531 7.62 24.22 -0.45
C ALA A 531 6.28 24.28 0.30
N LEU A 532 5.14 24.11 -0.39
CA LEU A 532 3.78 24.14 0.18
C LEU A 532 3.01 22.86 -0.12
N LEU A 533 2.28 22.35 0.87
CA LEU A 533 1.47 21.13 0.76
C LEU A 533 0.00 21.45 0.52
N THR A 534 -0.67 20.64 -0.31
CA THR A 534 -2.14 20.53 -0.26
C THR A 534 -2.54 19.84 1.04
N HIS A 535 -3.77 20.06 1.52
CA HIS A 535 -4.28 19.36 2.71
C HIS A 535 -4.24 17.83 2.52
N ASP A 536 -4.57 17.31 1.33
CA ASP A 536 -4.40 15.89 1.00
C ASP A 536 -2.95 15.40 1.21
N SER A 537 -1.95 16.20 0.85
CA SER A 537 -0.53 15.85 1.06
C SER A 537 -0.16 15.80 2.55
N VAL A 538 -0.82 16.61 3.38
CA VAL A 538 -0.71 16.56 4.85
C VAL A 538 -1.32 15.26 5.39
N VAL A 539 -2.51 14.89 4.88
CA VAL A 539 -3.18 13.62 5.22
C VAL A 539 -2.32 12.42 4.83
N THR A 540 -1.77 12.39 3.61
CA THR A 540 -0.85 11.34 3.16
C THR A 540 0.39 11.24 4.04
N PHE A 541 1.02 12.36 4.42
CA PHE A 541 2.20 12.29 5.30
C PHE A 541 1.84 11.79 6.72
N PHE A 542 0.68 12.17 7.26
CA PHE A 542 0.17 11.60 8.51
C PHE A 542 -0.10 10.09 8.41
N HIS A 543 -0.69 9.63 7.30
CA HIS A 543 -0.98 8.22 7.02
C HIS A 543 0.31 7.38 7.04
N GLU A 544 1.33 7.78 6.29
CA GLU A 544 2.63 7.07 6.25
C GLU A 544 3.33 7.08 7.61
N MET A 545 3.27 8.19 8.36
CA MET A 545 3.79 8.20 9.73
C MET A 545 3.04 7.20 10.65
N GLY A 546 1.79 6.86 10.34
CA GLY A 546 1.07 5.78 11.01
C GLY A 546 1.70 4.40 10.74
N HIS A 547 2.10 4.13 9.50
CA HIS A 547 2.86 2.92 9.15
C HIS A 547 4.25 2.91 9.83
N VAL A 548 4.95 4.05 9.89
CA VAL A 548 6.22 4.19 10.64
C VAL A 548 6.06 3.73 12.10
N PHE A 549 5.04 4.21 12.81
CA PHE A 549 4.84 3.81 14.20
C PHE A 549 4.25 2.42 14.38
N HIS A 550 3.55 1.89 13.37
CA HIS A 550 3.21 0.48 13.33
C HIS A 550 4.49 -0.39 13.32
N GLN A 551 5.55 0.00 12.59
CA GLN A 551 6.87 -0.65 12.70
C GLN A 551 7.47 -0.44 14.12
N LEU A 552 7.78 0.82 14.48
CA LEU A 552 8.61 1.14 15.65
C LEU A 552 8.00 0.74 17.00
N CYS A 553 6.68 0.78 17.15
CA CYS A 553 6.02 0.40 18.39
C CYS A 553 5.77 -1.11 18.50
N SER A 554 6.01 -1.89 17.45
CA SER A 554 5.73 -3.33 17.45
C SER A 554 6.77 -4.12 18.27
N LYS A 555 6.26 -4.97 19.17
CA LYS A 555 7.04 -5.83 20.07
C LYS A 555 6.60 -7.26 19.85
N THR A 556 7.40 -7.98 19.06
CA THR A 556 7.21 -9.40 18.72
C THR A 556 8.46 -10.19 19.09
N LYS A 557 8.25 -11.48 19.34
CA LYS A 557 9.30 -12.47 19.57
C LYS A 557 10.02 -12.84 18.27
N TYR A 558 9.28 -12.99 17.17
CA TYR A 558 9.80 -13.34 15.85
C TYR A 558 9.78 -12.15 14.88
N GLY A 559 10.80 -11.99 14.04
CA GLY A 559 10.92 -10.87 13.11
C GLY A 559 9.86 -10.91 12.01
N ARG A 560 9.51 -12.12 11.56
CA ARG A 560 8.41 -12.36 10.60
C ARG A 560 7.01 -11.84 10.99
N PHE A 561 6.78 -11.54 12.27
CA PHE A 561 5.52 -10.95 12.75
C PHE A 561 5.65 -9.46 13.09
N HIS A 562 6.86 -8.91 12.96
CA HIS A 562 7.15 -7.56 13.36
C HIS A 562 6.40 -6.52 12.51
N GLY A 563 6.00 -5.44 13.17
CA GLY A 563 5.57 -4.21 12.51
C GLY A 563 4.34 -4.40 11.62
N THR A 564 4.42 -3.95 10.36
CA THR A 564 3.31 -4.01 9.39
C THR A 564 3.03 -5.42 8.84
N SER A 565 3.66 -6.49 9.38
CA SER A 565 3.49 -7.90 9.00
C SER A 565 2.18 -8.52 9.51
N VAL A 566 1.07 -7.79 9.33
CA VAL A 566 -0.29 -8.13 9.78
C VAL A 566 -1.15 -8.68 8.63
N ALA A 567 -2.44 -8.91 8.87
CA ALA A 567 -3.36 -9.26 7.79
C ALA A 567 -3.47 -8.10 6.77
N ARG A 568 -3.43 -8.39 5.47
CA ARG A 568 -3.39 -7.34 4.41
C ARG A 568 -4.67 -6.49 4.35
N ASP A 569 -5.76 -6.96 4.91
CA ASP A 569 -7.04 -6.25 5.11
C ASP A 569 -7.18 -5.59 6.50
N PHE A 570 -6.10 -5.54 7.27
CA PHE A 570 -5.97 -4.78 8.52
C PHE A 570 -4.82 -3.76 8.50
N VAL A 571 -3.80 -3.93 7.63
CA VAL A 571 -2.58 -3.09 7.63
C VAL A 571 -2.85 -1.59 7.51
N GLU A 572 -3.90 -1.18 6.79
CA GLU A 572 -4.29 0.23 6.61
C GLU A 572 -5.14 0.79 7.76
N ALA A 573 -5.64 -0.04 8.68
CA ALA A 573 -6.50 0.44 9.76
C ALA A 573 -5.77 1.41 10.72
N PRO A 574 -4.52 1.16 11.16
CA PRO A 574 -3.78 2.11 12.00
C PRO A 574 -3.46 3.44 11.29
N SER A 575 -3.00 3.39 10.03
CA SER A 575 -2.66 4.59 9.26
C SER A 575 -3.91 5.45 8.98
N GLN A 576 -4.99 4.85 8.51
CA GLN A 576 -6.26 5.54 8.25
C GLN A 576 -6.96 6.05 9.51
N MET A 577 -6.76 5.39 10.66
CA MET A 577 -7.22 5.90 11.95
C MET A 577 -6.52 7.23 12.29
N LEU A 578 -5.22 7.32 12.06
CA LEU A 578 -4.40 8.49 12.41
C LEU A 578 -4.62 9.70 11.50
N GLU A 579 -5.12 9.50 10.26
CA GLU A 579 -5.58 10.59 9.38
C GLU A 579 -6.59 11.54 10.05
N ASN A 580 -7.37 11.07 11.03
CA ASN A 580 -8.38 11.88 11.72
C ASN A 580 -7.79 13.15 12.38
N TRP A 581 -6.52 13.14 12.79
CA TRP A 581 -5.87 14.33 13.35
C TRP A 581 -5.85 15.50 12.34
N CYS A 582 -5.75 15.23 11.03
CA CYS A 582 -5.77 16.24 9.97
C CYS A 582 -7.11 16.97 9.82
N TRP A 583 -8.17 16.51 10.50
CA TRP A 583 -9.53 17.03 10.40
C TRP A 583 -10.00 17.67 11.72
N THR A 584 -9.08 17.95 12.65
CA THR A 584 -9.40 18.63 13.92
C THR A 584 -8.94 20.10 13.90
N GLU A 585 -9.76 21.01 14.43
CA GLU A 585 -9.46 22.46 14.44
C GLU A 585 -8.10 22.76 15.11
N SER A 586 -7.81 22.11 16.24
CA SER A 586 -6.57 22.32 16.98
C SER A 586 -5.32 21.92 16.18
N GLN A 587 -5.33 20.80 15.46
CA GLN A 587 -4.19 20.34 14.67
C GLN A 587 -4.06 21.10 13.36
N LEU A 588 -5.16 21.41 12.68
CA LEU A 588 -5.17 22.26 11.48
C LEU A 588 -4.55 23.63 11.78
N VAL A 589 -4.98 24.29 12.87
CA VAL A 589 -4.40 25.56 13.31
C VAL A 589 -2.93 25.38 13.72
N LYS A 590 -2.58 24.32 14.45
CA LYS A 590 -1.19 24.06 14.86
C LYS A 590 -0.24 23.93 13.64
N MET A 591 -0.60 23.09 12.68
CA MET A 591 0.15 22.84 11.43
C MET A 591 0.22 24.05 10.49
N SER A 592 -0.70 24.99 10.62
CA SER A 592 -0.79 26.12 9.70
C SER A 592 0.23 27.24 9.97
N GLN A 593 0.70 27.91 8.92
CA GLN A 593 1.39 29.20 8.96
C GLN A 593 1.35 29.79 7.54
N HIS A 594 0.85 31.02 7.36
CA HIS A 594 0.84 31.63 6.03
C HIS A 594 2.27 31.92 5.56
N TYR A 595 2.64 31.42 4.36
CA TYR A 595 4.03 31.41 3.89
C TYR A 595 4.70 32.79 3.77
N LEU A 596 3.93 33.85 3.48
CA LEU A 596 4.40 35.24 3.46
C LEU A 596 4.20 35.97 4.81
N ARG A 597 3.25 35.54 5.63
CA ARG A 597 2.74 36.27 6.81
C ARG A 597 2.80 35.33 8.00
N LYS A 598 4.01 35.14 8.54
CA LYS A 598 4.37 33.98 9.38
C LYS A 598 3.70 33.97 10.76
N ASP A 599 3.15 35.10 11.16
CA ASP A 599 2.30 35.32 12.32
C ASP A 599 0.84 34.87 12.09
N GLU A 600 0.40 34.76 10.83
CA GLU A 600 -0.95 34.32 10.50
C GLU A 600 -1.09 32.79 10.49
N LYS A 601 -2.09 32.32 11.25
CA LYS A 601 -2.62 30.95 11.22
C LYS A 601 -3.81 30.85 10.29
N LEU A 602 -4.22 29.63 9.96
CA LEU A 602 -5.38 29.36 9.10
C LEU A 602 -6.66 29.98 9.75
N PRO A 603 -7.40 30.87 9.06
CA PRO A 603 -8.56 31.54 9.65
C PRO A 603 -9.64 30.54 10.05
N LYS A 604 -10.34 30.77 11.17
CA LYS A 604 -11.34 29.84 11.71
C LYS A 604 -12.41 29.45 10.68
N GLU A 605 -12.87 30.39 9.86
CA GLU A 605 -13.82 30.11 8.77
C GLU A 605 -13.25 29.08 7.77
N LEU A 606 -12.00 29.25 7.36
CA LEU A 606 -11.33 28.35 6.43
C LEU A 606 -11.03 26.97 7.08
N VAL A 607 -10.75 26.93 8.39
CA VAL A 607 -10.66 25.66 9.16
C VAL A 607 -11.99 24.91 9.06
N GLN A 608 -13.10 25.58 9.35
CA GLN A 608 -14.43 24.97 9.34
C GLN A 608 -14.83 24.53 7.91
N LYS A 609 -14.47 25.29 6.87
CA LYS A 609 -14.63 24.87 5.46
C LYS A 609 -13.82 23.60 5.13
N ILE A 610 -12.57 23.48 5.59
CA ILE A 610 -11.74 22.27 5.42
C ILE A 610 -12.35 21.07 6.17
N ILE A 611 -12.82 21.26 7.41
CA ILE A 611 -13.45 20.17 8.17
C ILE A 611 -14.74 19.71 7.46
N ALA A 612 -15.56 20.65 6.97
CA ALA A 612 -16.77 20.35 6.21
C ALA A 612 -16.49 19.66 4.86
N SER A 613 -15.33 19.90 4.23
CA SER A 613 -14.98 19.24 2.96
C SER A 613 -14.65 17.75 3.10
N ARG A 614 -14.46 17.23 4.33
CA ARG A 614 -14.20 15.80 4.60
C ARG A 614 -15.27 14.88 4.03
N ASP A 615 -16.53 15.25 4.22
CA ASP A 615 -17.68 14.39 3.93
C ASP A 615 -18.34 14.69 2.57
N VAL A 616 -17.82 15.69 1.84
CA VAL A 616 -18.30 16.08 0.51
C VAL A 616 -18.16 14.92 -0.48
N ASN A 617 -19.29 14.55 -1.11
CA ASN A 617 -19.39 13.45 -2.08
C ASN A 617 -18.82 12.11 -1.57
N SER A 618 -18.76 11.96 -0.24
CA SER A 618 -18.22 10.77 0.42
C SER A 618 -19.06 9.53 0.13
N GLY A 619 -20.37 9.69 -0.11
CA GLY A 619 -21.24 8.61 -0.54
C GLY A 619 -20.86 8.06 -1.91
N LEU A 620 -20.80 8.93 -2.93
CA LEU A 620 -20.39 8.60 -4.30
C LEU A 620 -18.96 8.03 -4.34
N PHE A 621 -18.03 8.63 -3.59
CA PHE A 621 -16.66 8.12 -3.47
C PHE A 621 -16.63 6.69 -2.92
N ASN A 622 -17.32 6.42 -1.80
CA ASN A 622 -17.32 5.10 -1.18
C ASN A 622 -18.07 4.06 -2.03
N LEU A 623 -19.16 4.43 -2.72
CA LEU A 623 -19.83 3.54 -3.67
C LEU A 623 -18.89 3.10 -4.80
N ARG A 624 -18.02 3.99 -5.31
CA ARG A 624 -16.99 3.62 -6.29
C ARG A 624 -15.96 2.63 -5.73
N GLN A 625 -15.60 2.73 -4.46
CA GLN A 625 -14.73 1.73 -3.81
C GLN A 625 -15.45 0.39 -3.60
N ILE A 626 -16.75 0.43 -3.27
CA ILE A 626 -17.59 -0.77 -3.13
C ILE A 626 -17.75 -1.47 -4.48
N PHE A 627 -17.92 -0.73 -5.58
CA PHE A 627 -17.89 -1.27 -6.95
C PHE A 627 -16.63 -2.10 -7.19
N PHE A 628 -15.45 -1.55 -6.90
CA PHE A 628 -14.18 -2.26 -7.04
C PHE A 628 -14.12 -3.55 -6.20
N GLY A 629 -14.51 -3.47 -4.93
CA GLY A 629 -14.54 -4.63 -4.04
C GLY A 629 -15.56 -5.71 -4.49
N MET A 630 -16.73 -5.30 -4.99
CA MET A 630 -17.75 -6.22 -5.49
C MET A 630 -17.33 -6.88 -6.81
N TYR A 631 -16.73 -6.13 -7.74
CA TYR A 631 -16.22 -6.66 -9.01
C TYR A 631 -15.10 -7.67 -8.79
N ASP A 632 -14.10 -7.32 -7.96
CA ASP A 632 -12.99 -8.19 -7.58
C ASP A 632 -13.46 -9.49 -6.92
N MET A 633 -14.39 -9.39 -5.96
CA MET A 633 -15.02 -10.57 -5.34
C MET A 633 -15.83 -11.39 -6.35
N TYR A 634 -16.54 -10.76 -7.28
CA TYR A 634 -17.32 -11.46 -8.30
C TYR A 634 -16.44 -12.28 -9.25
N VAL A 635 -15.42 -11.67 -9.87
CA VAL A 635 -14.56 -12.38 -10.83
C VAL A 635 -13.76 -13.52 -10.19
N HIS A 636 -13.45 -13.41 -8.89
CA HIS A 636 -12.73 -14.44 -8.14
C HIS A 636 -13.62 -15.48 -7.43
N THR A 637 -14.96 -15.38 -7.57
CA THR A 637 -15.92 -16.37 -7.06
C THR A 637 -16.83 -16.97 -8.12
N SER A 638 -17.06 -16.29 -9.24
CA SER A 638 -17.94 -16.74 -10.32
C SER A 638 -17.43 -18.02 -11.00
N THR A 639 -18.36 -18.91 -11.32
CA THR A 639 -18.14 -20.14 -12.12
C THR A 639 -18.25 -19.89 -13.62
N ASP A 640 -18.80 -18.76 -14.03
CA ASP A 640 -19.25 -18.55 -15.41
C ASP A 640 -18.11 -18.04 -16.32
N THR A 641 -18.33 -18.15 -17.63
CA THR A 641 -17.52 -17.46 -18.65
C THR A 641 -18.07 -16.06 -18.82
N LEU A 642 -17.26 -15.03 -18.57
CA LEU A 642 -17.74 -13.66 -18.37
C LEU A 642 -17.25 -12.70 -19.45
N ASP A 643 -18.16 -11.87 -19.96
CA ASP A 643 -17.83 -10.59 -20.60
C ASP A 643 -17.39 -9.61 -19.49
N LEU A 644 -16.11 -9.67 -19.13
CA LEU A 644 -15.53 -8.92 -18.02
C LEU A 644 -15.67 -7.39 -18.20
N THR A 645 -15.65 -6.92 -19.45
CA THR A 645 -15.78 -5.51 -19.82
C THR A 645 -17.21 -5.01 -19.63
N ARG A 646 -18.20 -5.78 -20.08
CA ARG A 646 -19.62 -5.47 -19.84
C ARG A 646 -19.95 -5.46 -18.36
N HIS A 647 -19.56 -6.51 -17.63
CA HIS A 647 -19.84 -6.58 -16.20
C HIS A 647 -19.16 -5.45 -15.41
N TRP A 648 -17.98 -5.00 -15.85
CA TRP A 648 -17.29 -3.82 -15.29
C TRP A 648 -18.14 -2.55 -15.47
N CYS A 649 -18.62 -2.29 -16.70
CA CYS A 649 -19.43 -1.11 -16.98
C CYS A 649 -20.80 -1.16 -16.27
N GLU A 650 -21.53 -2.27 -16.38
CA GLU A 650 -22.86 -2.44 -15.79
C GLU A 650 -22.81 -2.33 -14.26
N SER A 651 -21.84 -2.98 -13.61
CA SER A 651 -21.66 -2.90 -12.15
C SER A 651 -21.19 -1.53 -11.68
N ARG A 652 -20.37 -0.84 -12.49
CA ARG A 652 -19.94 0.54 -12.18
C ARG A 652 -21.17 1.44 -12.10
N ASP A 653 -22.05 1.37 -13.09
CA ASP A 653 -23.25 2.20 -13.16
C ASP A 653 -24.24 1.87 -12.03
N GLU A 654 -24.52 0.58 -11.82
CA GLU A 654 -25.47 0.11 -10.80
C GLU A 654 -25.02 0.43 -9.37
N ILE A 655 -23.72 0.33 -9.09
CA ILE A 655 -23.16 0.52 -7.74
C ILE A 655 -22.74 1.97 -7.50
N SER A 656 -22.01 2.60 -8.44
CA SER A 656 -21.38 3.91 -8.24
C SER A 656 -22.32 5.10 -8.56
N LEU A 657 -23.50 4.83 -9.12
CA LEU A 657 -24.52 5.83 -9.49
C LEU A 657 -24.04 6.90 -10.51
N VAL A 658 -22.96 6.62 -11.24
CA VAL A 658 -22.52 7.41 -12.39
C VAL A 658 -22.90 6.68 -13.67
N ASP A 659 -23.43 7.40 -14.65
CA ASP A 659 -23.91 6.83 -15.90
C ASP A 659 -22.72 6.52 -16.85
N SER A 660 -22.71 5.36 -17.50
CA SER A 660 -21.89 5.07 -18.69
C SER A 660 -22.71 5.30 -19.96
N ASP A 661 -22.02 5.39 -21.10
CA ASP A 661 -22.63 5.34 -22.43
C ASP A 661 -22.80 3.86 -22.84
N PRO A 662 -24.04 3.34 -22.99
CA PRO A 662 -24.26 1.93 -23.30
C PRO A 662 -23.70 1.49 -24.66
N ALA A 663 -23.42 2.44 -25.56
CA ALA A 663 -22.78 2.17 -26.85
C ALA A 663 -21.24 2.14 -26.77
N MET A 664 -20.64 2.55 -25.64
CA MET A 664 -19.19 2.67 -25.46
C MET A 664 -18.70 1.94 -24.21
N LEU A 665 -18.75 0.61 -24.27
CA LEU A 665 -18.11 -0.26 -23.28
C LEU A 665 -16.59 0.01 -23.26
N SER A 666 -16.06 0.37 -22.10
CA SER A 666 -14.65 0.69 -21.87
C SER A 666 -14.01 -0.34 -20.94
N PRO A 667 -12.89 -0.98 -21.32
CA PRO A 667 -12.30 -2.09 -20.57
C PRO A 667 -11.48 -1.62 -19.37
N GLY A 668 -12.07 -0.82 -18.48
CA GLY A 668 -11.36 -0.23 -17.33
C GLY A 668 -10.70 -1.28 -16.41
N GLN A 669 -11.25 -2.50 -16.35
CA GLN A 669 -10.66 -3.63 -15.62
C GLN A 669 -9.28 -4.05 -16.16
N SER A 670 -9.03 -3.86 -17.47
CA SER A 670 -7.72 -4.11 -18.11
C SER A 670 -6.62 -3.22 -17.53
N SER A 671 -7.02 -2.09 -16.94
CA SER A 671 -6.16 -1.09 -16.34
C SER A 671 -6.04 -1.18 -14.81
N PHE A 672 -6.69 -2.19 -14.22
CA PHE A 672 -6.89 -2.31 -12.78
C PHE A 672 -5.82 -3.17 -12.11
N GLY A 673 -4.56 -2.70 -12.07
CA GLY A 673 -3.37 -3.43 -11.56
C GLY A 673 -3.59 -4.31 -10.32
N HIS A 674 -4.37 -3.83 -9.35
CA HIS A 674 -4.70 -4.59 -8.14
C HIS A 674 -5.39 -5.95 -8.39
N ILE A 675 -6.18 -6.10 -9.46
CA ILE A 675 -6.94 -7.33 -9.76
C ILE A 675 -6.03 -8.57 -9.93
N VAL A 676 -4.80 -8.37 -10.42
CA VAL A 676 -3.81 -9.44 -10.56
C VAL A 676 -2.94 -9.62 -9.30
N GLY A 677 -2.96 -8.69 -8.34
CA GLY A 677 -2.13 -8.72 -7.13
C GLY A 677 -2.86 -9.06 -5.82
N VAL A 678 -3.83 -8.24 -5.42
CA VAL A 678 -4.37 -8.23 -4.04
C VAL A 678 -5.88 -7.93 -4.05
N LEU A 679 -6.69 -8.73 -3.33
CA LEU A 679 -8.12 -8.43 -3.18
C LEU A 679 -8.37 -7.11 -2.43
N ILE A 680 -9.30 -6.30 -2.91
CA ILE A 680 -9.28 -4.83 -2.79
C ILE A 680 -10.16 -4.27 -1.66
N PHE A 681 -11.10 -5.08 -1.14
CA PHE A 681 -11.98 -4.72 -0.02
C PHE A 681 -11.23 -4.26 1.26
N ALA A 682 -9.92 -4.54 1.35
CA ALA A 682 -9.02 -4.18 2.45
C ALA A 682 -9.09 -2.68 2.84
N SER A 683 -9.16 -1.77 1.86
CA SER A 683 -9.17 -0.33 2.11
C SER A 683 -10.48 0.15 2.75
N LEU A 684 -11.62 -0.42 2.33
CA LEU A 684 -12.93 -0.19 2.94
C LEU A 684 -13.02 -0.75 4.36
N LEU A 685 -12.41 -1.92 4.59
CA LEU A 685 -12.39 -2.54 5.92
C LEU A 685 -11.53 -1.73 6.90
N GLY A 686 -10.37 -1.21 6.46
CA GLY A 686 -9.58 -0.24 7.22
C GLY A 686 -10.39 1.00 7.61
N GLY A 687 -11.12 1.58 6.65
CA GLY A 687 -11.96 2.76 6.88
C GLY A 687 -13.11 2.48 7.85
N HIS A 688 -13.71 1.28 7.79
CA HIS A 688 -14.73 0.87 8.76
C HIS A 688 -14.16 0.68 10.17
N VAL A 689 -13.01 0.01 10.30
CA VAL A 689 -12.33 -0.18 11.60
C VAL A 689 -11.94 1.16 12.22
N ARG A 690 -11.43 2.10 11.42
CA ARG A 690 -11.19 3.51 11.81
C ARG A 690 -12.43 4.13 12.49
N GLU A 691 -13.59 4.07 11.85
CA GLU A 691 -14.81 4.70 12.36
C GLU A 691 -15.41 3.91 13.55
N CYS A 692 -15.15 2.60 13.66
CA CYS A 692 -15.48 1.84 14.87
C CYS A 692 -14.62 2.24 16.09
N VAL A 693 -13.34 2.56 15.88
CA VAL A 693 -12.40 2.93 16.96
C VAL A 693 -12.57 4.39 17.38
N LEU A 694 -12.71 5.33 16.44
CA LEU A 694 -12.77 6.77 16.73
C LEU A 694 -14.18 7.38 16.60
N GLY A 695 -15.01 6.90 15.67
CA GLY A 695 -16.32 7.49 15.33
C GLY A 695 -17.42 7.35 16.40
N ARG A 696 -17.14 6.69 17.52
CA ARG A 696 -18.01 6.65 18.72
C ARG A 696 -17.57 7.59 19.84
N SER A 697 -16.55 8.40 19.63
CA SER A 697 -15.91 9.19 20.70
C SER A 697 -15.84 10.67 20.37
N ASP A 698 -16.15 11.52 21.35
CA ASP A 698 -16.05 12.99 21.28
C ASP A 698 -14.58 13.51 21.25
N VAL A 699 -13.66 12.72 20.68
CA VAL A 699 -12.23 13.05 20.50
C VAL A 699 -12.02 14.32 19.65
N GLY A 700 -13.06 14.80 18.98
CA GLY A 700 -13.05 16.04 18.20
C GLY A 700 -13.28 17.35 18.97
N GLN A 701 -13.75 17.34 20.23
CA GLN A 701 -14.15 18.59 20.90
C GLN A 701 -13.12 19.20 21.87
N ASP A 702 -12.40 18.40 22.67
CA ASP A 702 -11.35 18.93 23.55
C ASP A 702 -10.22 17.93 23.75
N GLY A 703 -8.96 18.40 23.65
CA GLY A 703 -7.74 17.61 23.91
C GLY A 703 -7.49 17.37 25.40
N GLY A 704 -8.54 17.15 26.18
CA GLY A 704 -8.49 16.88 27.62
C GLY A 704 -8.55 15.37 27.94
N PRO A 705 -8.06 14.94 29.11
CA PRO A 705 -8.15 13.55 29.53
C PRO A 705 -9.61 13.11 29.73
N VAL A 706 -9.95 11.95 29.16
CA VAL A 706 -11.29 11.35 29.25
C VAL A 706 -11.74 11.23 30.72
N PRO A 707 -12.95 11.70 31.09
CA PRO A 707 -13.46 11.56 32.45
C PRO A 707 -13.62 10.09 32.83
N ARG A 708 -13.13 9.73 34.03
CA ARG A 708 -13.34 8.38 34.58
C ARG A 708 -14.83 8.12 34.76
N ARG A 709 -15.32 7.00 34.22
CA ARG A 709 -16.50 6.33 34.79
C ARG A 709 -16.03 5.50 35.96
N ASP A 710 -16.32 5.94 37.18
CA ASP A 710 -16.11 5.12 38.36
C ASP A 710 -17.02 3.87 38.30
N PRO A 711 -16.55 2.71 38.80
CA PRO A 711 -17.40 1.53 38.92
C PRO A 711 -18.54 1.80 39.91
N PRO A 712 -19.74 1.22 39.70
CA PRO A 712 -20.91 1.52 40.54
C PRO A 712 -20.66 1.14 42.00
N ALA A 713 -20.71 2.16 42.87
CA ALA A 713 -20.53 1.98 44.31
C ALA A 713 -21.68 1.15 44.91
N GLY A 714 -21.34 0.07 45.62
CA GLY A 714 -22.33 -0.77 46.29
C GLY A 714 -22.94 -0.08 47.51
N ARG A 715 -24.26 0.19 47.45
CA ARG A 715 -25.29 0.37 48.50
C ARG A 715 -26.62 0.15 47.76
N GLY A 716 -27.70 -0.40 48.32
CA GLY A 716 -28.17 -0.65 49.67
C GLY A 716 -29.69 -0.91 49.54
N GLN A 717 -30.33 -1.51 50.54
CA GLN A 717 -31.74 -1.94 50.44
C GLN A 717 -32.73 -0.76 50.27
N GLY A 718 -33.82 -0.93 49.48
CA GLY A 718 -35.02 -0.09 49.67
C GLY A 718 -36.01 0.12 48.49
N ARG A 719 -37.00 -0.77 48.38
CA ARG A 719 -38.43 -0.55 47.99
C ARG A 719 -38.85 0.09 46.64
N ASP A 720 -39.68 -0.70 45.94
CA ASP A 720 -41.00 -0.40 45.35
C ASP A 720 -41.17 0.66 44.24
N GLY A 721 -41.58 0.19 43.04
CA GLY A 721 -42.14 1.02 41.95
C GLY A 721 -42.26 0.28 40.61
N GLN A 722 -43.48 0.02 40.14
CA GLN A 722 -43.81 -0.50 38.79
C GLN A 722 -43.55 0.59 37.72
N SER A 723 -43.29 0.34 36.43
CA SER A 723 -43.16 -0.89 35.62
C SER A 723 -41.99 -0.68 34.59
N ASP A 724 -41.74 -1.42 33.50
CA ASP A 724 -42.48 -2.47 32.77
C ASP A 724 -41.54 -3.43 31.98
N GLN A 725 -42.10 -4.23 31.07
CA GLN A 725 -41.41 -5.22 30.21
C GLN A 725 -40.93 -4.59 28.89
N VAL A 726 -39.91 -5.10 28.17
CA VAL A 726 -39.78 -6.43 27.52
C VAL A 726 -38.28 -6.74 27.26
N PRO A 727 -37.83 -8.02 27.18
CA PRO A 727 -36.45 -8.37 27.57
C PRO A 727 -35.51 -8.74 26.41
N TRP A 728 -34.20 -8.66 26.69
CA TRP A 728 -33.17 -9.47 26.01
C TRP A 728 -32.61 -10.50 26.97
N LYS A 729 -32.85 -11.79 26.68
CA LYS A 729 -32.13 -12.94 27.26
C LYS A 729 -31.31 -13.59 26.15
N ALA A 730 -30.00 -13.73 26.35
CA ALA A 730 -29.27 -14.97 26.08
C ALA A 730 -27.77 -14.86 26.43
N ALA A 731 -27.25 -15.95 27.00
CA ALA A 731 -25.85 -16.40 27.02
C ALA A 731 -24.92 -15.95 28.18
N GLU A 732 -25.26 -16.35 29.40
CA GLU A 732 -24.22 -16.81 30.33
C GLU A 732 -23.64 -18.15 29.85
N ARG A 733 -22.30 -18.28 29.80
CA ARG A 733 -21.52 -19.50 30.14
C ARG A 733 -20.03 -19.31 29.80
N ALA A 734 -19.19 -19.11 30.83
CA ALA A 734 -17.95 -19.87 31.04
C ALA A 734 -17.20 -19.42 32.30
N GLY A 735 -16.86 -20.38 33.18
CA GLY A 735 -15.63 -20.38 33.97
C GLY A 735 -15.39 -19.27 35.01
N VAL A 736 -15.94 -19.43 36.21
CA VAL A 736 -15.37 -18.78 37.41
C VAL A 736 -14.08 -19.50 37.81
N LEU A 737 -12.99 -18.74 38.00
CA LEU A 737 -11.81 -19.17 38.73
C LEU A 737 -11.51 -18.13 39.82
N GLU A 738 -11.84 -18.46 41.05
CA GLU A 738 -11.45 -17.70 42.23
C GLU A 738 -9.93 -17.82 42.46
N THR A 739 -9.25 -16.71 42.72
CA THR A 739 -7.96 -16.73 43.42
C THR A 739 -7.96 -15.67 44.53
N SER A 740 -7.47 -16.06 45.70
CA SER A 740 -7.53 -15.31 46.95
C SER A 740 -6.61 -14.09 46.97
N ALA A 741 -7.12 -12.95 47.45
CA ALA A 741 -6.29 -11.81 47.78
C ALA A 741 -5.63 -11.96 49.17
N SER A 742 -4.37 -11.52 49.27
CA SER A 742 -3.71 -11.20 50.54
C SER A 742 -3.14 -9.78 50.45
N GLU A 743 -3.66 -8.87 51.26
CA GLU A 743 -3.21 -7.48 51.30
C GLU A 743 -1.85 -7.33 52.01
N SER A 744 -0.97 -6.45 51.52
CA SER A 744 -0.18 -5.60 52.41
C SER A 744 0.47 -4.40 51.72
N SER A 745 0.42 -3.25 52.42
CA SER A 745 1.20 -2.01 52.24
C SER A 745 0.96 -1.13 51.00
N LEU A 746 0.66 0.15 51.30
CA LEU A 746 0.54 1.23 50.32
C LEU A 746 1.90 1.86 49.99
N SER A 747 2.11 2.18 48.72
CA SER A 747 3.03 3.23 48.27
C SER A 747 2.37 4.00 47.13
N THR A 748 2.06 5.28 47.37
CA THR A 748 1.32 6.12 46.41
C THR A 748 2.24 6.65 45.31
N THR A 749 2.37 5.89 44.23
CA THR A 749 2.79 6.40 42.93
C THR A 749 1.73 5.99 41.90
N THR A 750 0.97 6.96 41.38
CA THR A 750 -0.11 6.70 40.42
C THR A 750 0.45 6.46 39.02
N THR A 751 0.98 5.26 38.77
CA THR A 751 1.39 4.83 37.43
C THR A 751 0.15 4.64 36.55
N VAL A 752 0.01 5.45 35.50
CA VAL A 752 -1.06 5.29 34.50
C VAL A 752 -0.70 4.13 33.57
N ARG A 753 -0.96 2.89 34.02
CA ARG A 753 -0.90 1.72 33.14
C ARG A 753 -2.07 1.76 32.16
N ILE A 754 -1.83 2.29 30.96
CA ILE A 754 -2.70 2.02 29.80
C ILE A 754 -2.55 0.52 29.48
N ARG A 755 -3.48 -0.29 29.96
CA ARG A 755 -3.61 -1.68 29.47
C ARG A 755 -4.15 -1.60 28.05
N TYR A 756 -3.40 -2.14 27.09
CA TYR A 756 -3.94 -2.43 25.76
C TYR A 756 -5.20 -3.29 25.92
N ALA A 757 -6.35 -2.78 25.47
CA ALA A 757 -7.57 -3.54 25.46
C ALA A 757 -7.45 -4.63 24.38
N TYR A 758 -7.62 -5.89 24.77
CA TYR A 758 -7.89 -6.96 23.81
C TYR A 758 -9.23 -6.64 23.14
N ILE A 759 -9.19 -6.36 21.83
CA ILE A 759 -10.40 -6.18 21.03
C ILE A 759 -10.89 -7.58 20.65
N ASP A 760 -11.94 -8.04 21.33
CA ASP A 760 -12.68 -9.23 20.92
C ASP A 760 -13.49 -8.89 19.66
N LEU A 761 -13.09 -9.47 18.52
CA LEU A 761 -13.72 -9.29 17.21
C LEU A 761 -14.79 -10.35 16.90
N SER A 762 -15.25 -11.13 17.89
CA SER A 762 -16.24 -12.21 17.70
C SER A 762 -17.63 -11.77 17.23
N SER A 763 -17.88 -10.46 17.08
CA SER A 763 -19.13 -9.88 16.55
C SER A 763 -18.98 -9.19 15.18
N VAL A 764 -17.98 -9.56 14.37
CA VAL A 764 -17.77 -9.11 12.98
C VAL A 764 -18.20 -10.20 11.98
#